data_AF-A0A7W1BWY9-F1
#
_entry.id   AF-A0A7W1BWY9-F1
#
_cell.length_a   1.000
_cell.length_b   1.000
_cell.length_c   1.000
_cell.angle_alpha   90.00
_cell.angle_beta   90.00
_cell.angle_gamma   90.00
#
_symmetry.space_group_name_H-M   'P 1'
#
loop_
_entity.id
_entity.type
_entity.pdbx_description
1 polymer ?
#
loop_
_entity_poly.entity_id
_entity_poly.type
_entity_poly.pdbx_seq_one_letter_code
_entity_poly.pdbx_strand_id
1 'polypeptide(L)'
;MVILVATAATGLLLATNFSFVGLYEKLVAAIGDRFAFLGTVAARFRAWRQTRREEARLRKEKKLALQAAQEAAGNAFRASRDLSPADRVAEFMKQPNGSTVANSGAVIRGETEVAPQGSGASTSEPARAAAVGVGMPGATVVESRSGRRSIFPTGGRSAVVDDESDLEEMVRGVSVVRTKAETPAAGKLPFDADRARRLSYTDYGLPPLEFLNEAPPPSEQADAELLSLATRLAEKCKEFNVTGQIKHICPGPVVTTYEFKPDPGVKYSRVVSLVDDLCLALKAESIRIDRMPGKPHVGIEVPNPRRETIYLREVIESRAFRESGSKLTIALGKTIDGLNYVADLAKMPHLLIAGTTGAGKSVGVNALIVSILYRARPDEVKFILIDPKRLELGLYEDIPHLATPIITDPKLAARSLKWAVSEMEKRYKDLAGWGVRNIDGYNTEIMRRNLVQEYDDKGEPWKPLPFIVIIIDELADLMMTSGREVEESITRLAQMARAVGIHLVLATQRPSVDVITGLIKANFPSRISFRVSSKVDSRTIIDTNGAEHLLGRGDMLFLPPGTSRLIRVHGAYIDEMEIGRIVSHIKFQGLPAYDETITQSEEEALGLENSDGEHDELFEEALRICVEMKRASTSVLQRRLRIGYGRAAAILDIMEREGLIGQADGSRPRPVLGRAYEMVAQWDEMGSED
;
A
#
# COMPACT_ATOMS: atom_id res chain seq x y z
N MET A 1 29.55 -50.27 16.34
CA MET A 1 29.10 -49.65 15.08
C MET A 1 30.27 -49.13 14.25
N VAL A 2 30.70 -47.85 14.37
CA VAL A 2 31.60 -47.19 13.40
C VAL A 2 32.84 -48.01 12.99
N ILE A 3 33.62 -48.52 13.95
CA ILE A 3 34.83 -49.32 13.67
C ILE A 3 34.51 -50.60 12.85
N LEU A 4 33.37 -51.24 13.13
CA LEU A 4 32.96 -52.48 12.48
C LEU A 4 32.49 -52.25 11.03
N VAL A 5 31.86 -51.09 10.78
CA VAL A 5 31.55 -50.61 9.42
C VAL A 5 32.82 -50.26 8.65
N ALA A 6 33.81 -49.63 9.30
CA ALA A 6 35.10 -49.33 8.67
C ALA A 6 35.84 -50.62 8.25
N THR A 7 35.93 -51.63 9.14
CA THR A 7 36.56 -52.92 8.79
C THR A 7 35.83 -53.66 7.67
N ALA A 8 34.49 -53.58 7.61
CA ALA A 8 33.72 -54.17 6.52
C ALA A 8 33.97 -53.46 5.17
N ALA A 9 34.03 -52.12 5.18
CA ALA A 9 34.34 -51.33 3.99
C ALA A 9 35.77 -51.59 3.47
N THR A 10 36.77 -51.71 4.36
CA THR A 10 38.15 -52.07 3.96
C THR A 10 38.22 -53.48 3.38
N GLY A 11 37.49 -54.45 3.95
CA GLY A 11 37.40 -55.80 3.39
C GLY A 11 36.77 -55.82 1.99
N LEU A 12 35.72 -55.04 1.76
CA LEU A 12 35.05 -54.95 0.46
C LEU A 12 35.93 -54.26 -0.62
N LEU A 13 36.72 -53.26 -0.23
CA LEU A 13 37.72 -52.61 -1.09
C LEU A 13 38.87 -53.53 -1.49
N LEU A 14 39.32 -54.43 -0.59
CA LEU A 14 40.34 -55.43 -0.92
C LEU A 14 39.79 -56.59 -1.77
N ALA A 15 38.47 -56.84 -1.73
CA ALA A 15 37.80 -57.88 -2.49
C ALA A 15 37.42 -57.46 -3.93
N THR A 16 37.53 -56.18 -4.30
CA THR A 16 37.09 -55.67 -5.60
C THR A 16 38.21 -54.91 -6.32
N ASN A 17 38.64 -55.45 -7.48
CA ASN A 17 39.82 -54.97 -8.21
C ASN A 17 39.50 -53.71 -9.06
N PHE A 18 39.05 -52.65 -8.41
CA PHE A 18 38.41 -51.49 -9.05
C PHE A 18 39.42 -50.36 -9.37
N SER A 19 39.89 -50.30 -10.61
CA SER A 19 40.90 -49.31 -11.04
C SER A 19 40.34 -47.89 -11.09
N PHE A 20 40.78 -47.05 -10.16
CA PHE A 20 40.41 -45.63 -10.07
C PHE A 20 40.89 -44.79 -11.27
N VAL A 21 41.96 -45.24 -11.95
CA VAL A 21 42.60 -44.50 -13.06
C VAL A 21 41.66 -44.37 -14.26
N GLY A 22 41.04 -45.48 -14.69
CA GLY A 22 40.12 -45.49 -15.83
C GLY A 22 38.78 -44.79 -15.57
N LEU A 23 38.46 -44.49 -14.31
CA LEU A 23 37.36 -43.60 -13.94
C LEU A 23 37.79 -42.14 -14.06
N TYR A 24 38.99 -41.81 -13.59
CA TYR A 24 39.54 -40.45 -13.62
C TYR A 24 39.76 -39.93 -15.05
N GLU A 25 40.35 -40.73 -15.96
CA GLU A 25 40.55 -40.35 -17.36
C GLU A 25 39.24 -40.02 -18.08
N LYS A 26 38.19 -40.84 -17.86
CA LYS A 26 36.86 -40.60 -18.42
C LYS A 26 36.20 -39.36 -17.83
N LEU A 27 36.44 -39.04 -16.57
CA LEU A 27 35.94 -37.83 -15.92
C LEU A 27 36.63 -36.57 -16.49
N VAL A 28 37.96 -36.61 -16.65
CA VAL A 28 38.75 -35.49 -17.22
C VAL A 28 38.34 -35.21 -18.67
N ALA A 29 38.20 -36.25 -19.50
CA ALA A 29 37.74 -36.11 -20.89
C ALA A 29 36.33 -35.48 -20.97
N ALA A 30 35.39 -35.88 -20.10
CA ALA A 30 34.02 -35.34 -20.08
C ALA A 30 33.92 -33.89 -19.56
N ILE A 31 34.94 -33.41 -18.84
CA ILE A 31 34.98 -32.05 -18.25
C ILE A 31 35.68 -31.04 -19.16
N GLY A 32 36.72 -31.46 -19.91
CA GLY A 32 37.53 -30.57 -20.75
C GLY A 32 36.72 -29.74 -21.74
N ASP A 33 35.92 -30.40 -22.60
CA ASP A 33 35.15 -29.73 -23.66
C ASP A 33 34.06 -28.80 -23.14
N ARG A 34 33.54 -29.04 -21.92
CA ARG A 34 32.41 -28.26 -21.37
C ARG A 34 32.80 -26.88 -20.82
N PHE A 35 34.08 -26.60 -20.60
CA PHE A 35 34.52 -25.36 -19.95
C PHE A 35 35.24 -24.34 -20.86
N ALA A 36 35.39 -24.61 -22.15
CA ALA A 36 35.92 -23.64 -23.13
C ALA A 36 35.18 -22.28 -23.12
N PHE A 37 33.89 -22.28 -22.76
CA PHE A 37 33.06 -21.08 -22.63
C PHE A 37 33.61 -20.05 -21.61
N LEU A 38 34.18 -20.49 -20.48
CA LEU A 38 34.70 -19.59 -19.43
C LEU A 38 35.81 -18.66 -19.94
N GLY A 39 36.65 -19.14 -20.87
CA GLY A 39 37.67 -18.31 -21.51
C GLY A 39 37.07 -17.14 -22.29
N THR A 40 35.94 -17.36 -22.97
CA THR A 40 35.25 -16.33 -23.74
C THR A 40 34.53 -15.30 -22.84
N VAL A 41 34.00 -15.72 -21.69
CA VAL A 41 33.43 -14.81 -20.68
C VAL A 41 34.54 -13.90 -20.11
N ALA A 42 35.70 -14.47 -19.76
CA ALA A 42 36.84 -13.71 -19.26
C ALA A 42 37.46 -12.76 -20.33
N ALA A 43 37.29 -13.06 -21.63
CA ALA A 43 37.64 -12.14 -22.71
C ALA A 43 36.59 -11.02 -22.86
N ARG A 44 35.30 -11.36 -22.93
CA ARG A 44 34.19 -10.39 -23.03
C ARG A 44 34.17 -9.39 -21.88
N PHE A 45 34.42 -9.83 -20.64
CA PHE A 45 34.47 -8.95 -19.48
C PHE A 45 35.67 -7.98 -19.49
N ARG A 46 36.80 -8.37 -20.11
CA ARG A 46 37.95 -7.48 -20.34
C ARG A 46 37.64 -6.46 -21.43
N ALA A 47 37.06 -6.88 -22.56
CA ALA A 47 36.64 -5.98 -23.63
C ALA A 47 35.62 -4.93 -23.14
N TRP A 48 34.58 -5.36 -22.41
CA TRP A 48 33.59 -4.47 -21.79
C TRP A 48 34.20 -3.46 -20.81
N ARG A 49 35.23 -3.86 -20.04
CA ARG A 49 36.00 -2.94 -19.19
C ARG A 49 36.87 -1.96 -19.98
N GLN A 50 37.24 -2.26 -21.23
CA GLN A 50 38.01 -1.36 -22.09
C GLN A 50 37.09 -0.33 -22.75
N THR A 51 35.98 -0.74 -23.39
CA THR A 51 35.02 0.21 -23.96
C THR A 51 34.48 1.18 -22.91
N ARG A 52 34.12 0.72 -21.70
CA ARG A 52 33.69 1.64 -20.62
C ARG A 52 34.79 2.59 -20.12
N ARG A 53 36.07 2.26 -20.29
CA ARG A 53 37.18 3.19 -20.00
C ARG A 53 37.34 4.24 -21.10
N GLU A 54 37.12 3.86 -22.36
CA GLU A 54 37.15 4.77 -23.51
C GLU A 54 35.94 5.70 -23.52
N GLU A 55 34.73 5.19 -23.26
CA GLU A 55 33.53 5.99 -23.00
C GLU A 55 33.73 6.98 -21.85
N ALA A 56 34.32 6.55 -20.73
CA ALA A 56 34.63 7.43 -19.61
C ALA A 56 35.67 8.51 -19.97
N ARG A 57 36.65 8.19 -20.83
CA ARG A 57 37.63 9.16 -21.33
C ARG A 57 36.97 10.17 -22.26
N LEU A 58 36.17 9.73 -23.22
CA LEU A 58 35.39 10.58 -24.13
C LEU A 58 34.36 11.45 -23.38
N ARG A 59 33.69 10.93 -22.34
CA ARG A 59 32.83 11.72 -21.45
C ARG A 59 33.63 12.79 -20.69
N LYS A 60 34.84 12.48 -20.23
CA LYS A 60 35.73 13.46 -19.55
C LYS A 60 36.28 14.51 -20.53
N GLU A 61 36.68 14.11 -21.73
CA GLU A 61 37.11 15.00 -22.82
C GLU A 61 35.98 15.94 -23.25
N LYS A 62 34.76 15.43 -23.45
CA LYS A 62 33.57 16.29 -23.72
C LYS A 62 33.25 17.24 -22.57
N LYS A 63 33.35 16.80 -21.31
CA LYS A 63 33.12 17.70 -20.15
C LYS A 63 34.18 18.80 -20.05
N LEU A 64 35.45 18.47 -20.31
CA LEU A 64 36.53 19.46 -20.38
C LEU A 64 36.33 20.44 -21.54
N ALA A 65 35.92 19.97 -22.72
CA ALA A 65 35.60 20.83 -23.86
C ALA A 65 34.41 21.78 -23.57
N LEU A 66 33.36 21.29 -22.89
CA LEU A 66 32.23 22.11 -22.48
C LEU A 66 32.63 23.16 -21.43
N GLN A 67 33.44 22.79 -20.43
CA GLN A 67 33.98 23.74 -19.46
C GLN A 67 34.89 24.78 -20.12
N ALA A 68 35.77 24.39 -21.04
CA ALA A 68 36.60 25.32 -21.79
C ALA A 68 35.77 26.28 -22.67
N ALA A 69 34.66 25.81 -23.27
CA ALA A 69 33.73 26.67 -24.00
C ALA A 69 32.99 27.65 -23.07
N GLN A 70 32.58 27.21 -21.87
CA GLN A 70 31.97 28.07 -20.85
C GLN A 70 32.95 29.10 -20.27
N GLU A 71 34.22 28.73 -20.06
CA GLU A 71 35.28 29.64 -19.65
C GLU A 71 35.66 30.62 -20.75
N ALA A 72 35.70 30.19 -22.02
CA ALA A 72 35.89 31.08 -23.16
C ALA A 72 34.75 32.10 -23.29
N ALA A 73 33.49 31.66 -23.18
CA ALA A 73 32.33 32.55 -23.17
C ALA A 73 32.34 33.50 -21.96
N GLY A 74 32.68 32.99 -20.77
CA GLY A 74 32.81 33.79 -19.55
C GLY A 74 33.95 34.82 -19.61
N ASN A 75 35.05 34.50 -20.30
CA ASN A 75 36.15 35.43 -20.51
C ASN A 75 35.85 36.46 -21.62
N ALA A 76 35.11 36.09 -22.68
CA ALA A 76 34.58 37.07 -23.64
C ALA A 76 33.57 38.03 -22.98
N PHE A 77 32.72 37.53 -22.09
CA PHE A 77 31.81 38.36 -21.28
C PHE A 77 32.54 39.25 -20.26
N ARG A 78 33.75 38.86 -19.81
CA ARG A 78 34.62 39.70 -18.97
C ARG A 78 35.44 40.71 -19.78
N ALA A 79 35.83 40.39 -21.01
CA ALA A 79 36.57 41.29 -21.90
C ALA A 79 35.70 42.43 -22.44
N SER A 80 34.43 42.15 -22.75
CA SER A 80 33.44 43.14 -23.22
C SER A 80 32.93 44.10 -22.12
N ARG A 81 33.52 44.08 -20.91
CA ARG A 81 32.99 44.78 -19.73
C ARG A 81 33.11 46.31 -19.79
N ASP A 82 34.06 46.82 -20.56
CA ASP A 82 34.32 48.27 -20.71
C ASP A 82 33.65 48.90 -21.95
N LEU A 83 32.88 48.13 -22.73
CA LEU A 83 32.12 48.59 -23.90
C LEU A 83 30.65 48.88 -23.57
N SER A 84 30.03 49.81 -24.32
CA SER A 84 28.64 50.22 -24.09
C SER A 84 27.63 49.13 -24.50
N PRO A 85 26.38 49.20 -23.99
CA PRO A 85 25.34 48.23 -24.35
C PRO A 85 25.05 48.14 -25.86
N ALA A 86 25.26 49.20 -26.63
CA ALA A 86 25.08 49.20 -28.08
C ALA A 86 26.22 48.46 -28.80
N ASP A 87 27.46 48.71 -28.38
CA ASP A 87 28.65 48.13 -29.00
C ASP A 87 28.72 46.61 -28.79
N ARG A 88 28.31 46.13 -27.61
CA ARG A 88 28.21 44.69 -27.32
C ARG A 88 27.29 43.94 -28.29
N VAL A 89 26.20 44.56 -28.72
CA VAL A 89 25.28 43.96 -29.72
C VAL A 89 25.92 43.96 -31.11
N ALA A 90 26.64 45.03 -31.47
CA ALA A 90 27.37 45.11 -32.74
C ALA A 90 28.55 44.14 -32.83
N GLU A 91 29.21 43.83 -31.71
CA GLU A 91 30.28 42.84 -31.61
C GLU A 91 29.74 41.40 -31.63
N PHE A 92 28.66 41.11 -30.90
CA PHE A 92 27.97 39.82 -30.95
C PHE A 92 27.44 39.48 -32.36
N MET A 93 27.02 40.49 -33.13
CA MET A 93 26.60 40.35 -34.53
C MET A 93 27.75 40.11 -35.54
N LYS A 94 29.02 40.05 -35.09
CA LYS A 94 30.20 39.86 -35.96
C LYS A 94 30.89 38.50 -35.77
N GLN A 95 30.20 37.42 -36.09
CA GLN A 95 30.82 36.16 -36.49
C GLN A 95 30.27 35.66 -37.84
N PRO A 96 31.07 34.93 -38.65
CA PRO A 96 30.84 34.82 -40.09
C PRO A 96 29.71 33.85 -40.50
N ASN A 97 29.21 34.03 -41.72
CA ASN A 97 28.04 33.37 -42.31
C ASN A 97 27.99 31.84 -42.16
N GLY A 98 26.87 31.35 -41.62
CA GLY A 98 26.43 29.95 -41.72
C GLY A 98 25.89 29.38 -40.39
N SER A 99 24.61 29.04 -40.23
CA SER A 99 23.46 29.19 -41.15
C SER A 99 22.12 29.16 -40.38
N THR A 100 21.14 29.93 -40.88
CA THR A 100 19.67 29.72 -40.88
C THR A 100 19.11 28.40 -40.29
N VAL A 101 17.93 28.28 -39.65
CA VAL A 101 16.71 29.13 -39.49
C VAL A 101 15.79 28.34 -38.50
N ALA A 102 14.80 28.86 -37.78
CA ALA A 102 14.46 30.17 -37.19
C ALA A 102 13.39 29.90 -36.10
N ASN A 103 13.11 30.85 -35.21
CA ASN A 103 11.92 30.78 -34.33
C ASN A 103 11.37 32.17 -34.05
N SER A 104 10.04 32.30 -33.96
CA SER A 104 9.32 33.58 -34.03
C SER A 104 8.27 33.69 -32.92
N GLY A 105 8.25 34.83 -32.21
CA GLY A 105 7.19 35.14 -31.25
C GLY A 105 7.69 35.81 -29.97
N ALA A 106 7.79 37.14 -29.98
CA ALA A 106 8.06 37.95 -28.79
C ALA A 106 6.99 39.04 -28.65
N VAL A 107 6.51 39.29 -27.44
CA VAL A 107 5.61 40.41 -27.12
C VAL A 107 6.05 41.09 -25.82
N ILE A 108 6.68 42.26 -25.98
CA ILE A 108 6.43 43.55 -25.26
C ILE A 108 5.98 43.42 -23.78
N ARG A 109 6.79 43.72 -22.74
CA ARG A 109 7.56 44.94 -22.38
C ARG A 109 6.69 46.07 -21.79
N GLY A 110 6.99 46.52 -20.57
CA GLY A 110 6.35 47.68 -19.92
C GLY A 110 6.82 47.91 -18.48
N GLU A 111 7.75 48.86 -18.30
CA GLU A 111 8.30 49.27 -16.99
C GLU A 111 7.72 50.64 -16.59
N THR A 112 7.67 50.96 -15.28
CA THR A 112 8.17 52.24 -14.74
C THR A 112 8.19 52.26 -13.21
N GLU A 113 9.21 52.92 -12.63
CA GLU A 113 9.38 53.15 -11.19
C GLU A 113 8.93 54.56 -10.78
N VAL A 114 8.49 54.75 -9.53
CA VAL A 114 8.77 55.95 -8.70
C VAL A 114 8.83 55.57 -7.21
N ALA A 115 9.71 56.20 -6.43
CA ALA A 115 9.83 56.11 -4.97
C ALA A 115 10.46 57.43 -4.42
N PRO A 116 10.71 57.64 -3.11
CA PRO A 116 10.15 57.07 -1.86
C PRO A 116 9.66 58.19 -0.87
N GLN A 117 9.74 57.93 0.46
CA GLN A 117 9.51 58.85 1.62
C GLN A 117 8.03 59.02 2.08
N GLY A 118 7.70 59.09 3.39
CA GLY A 118 8.53 58.85 4.59
C GLY A 118 7.85 59.17 5.94
N SER A 119 8.42 58.63 7.03
CA SER A 119 8.32 59.03 8.47
C SER A 119 6.98 59.03 9.25
N GLY A 120 7.02 58.44 10.46
CA GLY A 120 6.16 58.78 11.61
C GLY A 120 5.22 57.66 12.14
N ALA A 121 4.93 57.50 13.45
CA ALA A 121 5.74 57.47 14.69
C ALA A 121 4.83 57.17 15.92
N SER A 122 5.35 56.50 16.97
CA SER A 122 4.75 56.33 18.33
C SER A 122 3.46 55.47 18.43
N THR A 123 2.99 54.90 19.57
CA THR A 123 3.36 54.94 21.02
C THR A 123 3.36 53.53 21.68
N SER A 124 3.64 53.45 23.00
CA SER A 124 3.97 52.26 23.82
C SER A 124 2.89 51.76 24.83
N GLU A 125 2.96 50.46 25.22
CA GLU A 125 2.93 49.82 26.57
C GLU A 125 2.23 50.45 27.83
N PRO A 126 2.00 49.73 28.98
CA PRO A 126 1.57 48.33 29.22
C PRO A 126 0.66 48.09 30.50
N ALA A 127 0.35 46.81 30.80
CA ALA A 127 0.26 46.15 32.15
C ALA A 127 -0.96 46.26 33.14
N ARG A 128 -1.33 45.08 33.72
CA ARG A 128 -1.71 44.71 35.13
C ARG A 128 -2.84 45.46 35.91
N ALA A 129 -3.59 44.88 36.88
CA ALA A 129 -3.83 43.49 37.33
C ALA A 129 -4.95 43.35 38.42
N ALA A 130 -5.46 42.10 38.57
CA ALA A 130 -5.91 41.40 39.81
C ALA A 130 -7.17 41.79 40.65
N ALA A 131 -7.87 40.74 41.12
CA ALA A 131 -8.92 40.69 42.16
C ALA A 131 -8.98 39.29 42.82
N VAL A 132 -9.73 39.09 43.93
CA VAL A 132 -9.76 37.85 44.76
C VAL A 132 -11.15 37.59 45.38
N GLY A 133 -11.55 36.32 45.59
CA GLY A 133 -12.79 35.92 46.31
C GLY A 133 -12.91 34.43 46.70
N VAL A 134 -12.74 34.16 48.00
CA VAL A 134 -12.88 32.90 48.80
C VAL A 134 -14.14 32.04 48.53
N GLY A 135 -14.21 30.69 48.73
CA GLY A 135 -13.19 29.68 49.05
C GLY A 135 -13.67 28.44 49.88
N MET A 136 -13.12 27.25 49.58
CA MET A 136 -13.17 25.93 50.30
C MET A 136 -14.53 25.23 50.55
N PRO A 137 -14.57 23.88 50.73
CA PRO A 137 -13.59 22.81 50.46
C PRO A 137 -14.03 21.89 49.29
N GLY A 138 -13.34 20.81 48.87
CA GLY A 138 -12.00 20.30 49.20
C GLY A 138 -11.94 18.77 49.41
N ALA A 139 -11.42 18.01 48.44
CA ALA A 139 -11.14 16.56 48.51
C ALA A 139 -9.83 16.21 47.77
N THR A 140 -9.07 15.21 48.24
CA THR A 140 -7.65 15.05 47.86
C THR A 140 -7.40 14.09 46.70
N VAL A 141 -7.31 14.62 45.48
CA VAL A 141 -6.73 13.88 44.34
C VAL A 141 -5.20 13.87 44.46
N VAL A 142 -4.58 12.70 44.39
CA VAL A 142 -3.11 12.55 44.31
C VAL A 142 -2.72 12.15 42.90
N GLU A 143 -2.33 13.12 42.09
CA GLU A 143 -1.75 12.84 40.78
C GLU A 143 -0.35 12.22 40.92
N SER A 144 -0.18 11.00 40.41
CA SER A 144 1.16 10.50 40.10
C SER A 144 1.59 11.00 38.71
N ARG A 145 2.90 11.22 38.51
CA ARG A 145 3.52 11.65 37.23
C ARG A 145 3.41 10.61 36.08
N SER A 146 2.39 9.75 36.09
CA SER A 146 2.15 8.70 35.09
C SER A 146 0.72 8.68 34.52
N GLY A 147 -0.13 9.68 34.85
CA GLY A 147 -1.46 9.84 34.24
C GLY A 147 -2.51 8.78 34.61
N ARG A 148 -2.23 7.92 35.60
CA ARG A 148 -3.16 6.86 36.04
C ARG A 148 -4.10 7.36 37.13
N ARG A 149 -5.41 7.41 36.87
CA ARG A 149 -6.44 7.25 37.91
C ARG A 149 -6.44 5.79 38.36
N SER A 150 -6.44 5.54 39.68
CA SER A 150 -6.61 4.21 40.26
C SER A 150 -7.37 4.33 41.58
N ILE A 151 -8.60 3.80 41.61
CA ILE A 151 -9.49 3.89 42.77
C ILE A 151 -9.24 2.69 43.70
N PHE A 152 -9.21 2.94 45.01
CA PHE A 152 -9.03 1.93 46.06
C PHE A 152 -10.25 1.95 47.00
N PRO A 153 -10.98 0.84 47.19
CA PRO A 153 -12.15 0.81 48.06
C PRO A 153 -11.78 0.59 49.53
N THR A 154 -12.18 1.51 50.40
CA THR A 154 -12.32 1.31 51.85
C THR A 154 -13.81 1.37 52.21
N GLY A 155 -14.39 0.27 52.68
CA GLY A 155 -15.85 0.12 52.82
C GLY A 155 -16.43 0.51 54.19
N GLY A 156 -17.73 0.81 54.23
CA GLY A 156 -18.44 1.01 55.51
C GLY A 156 -19.90 1.54 55.45
N ARG A 157 -20.87 0.65 55.18
CA ARG A 157 -22.32 0.71 55.59
C ARG A 157 -23.27 1.78 55.00
N SER A 158 -24.32 1.27 54.32
CA SER A 158 -25.78 1.40 54.61
C SER A 158 -26.46 2.79 54.79
N ALA A 159 -27.71 3.02 54.38
CA ALA A 159 -28.70 2.22 53.60
C ALA A 159 -29.98 3.08 53.26
N VAL A 160 -31.00 2.42 52.69
CA VAL A 160 -32.44 2.81 52.53
C VAL A 160 -32.73 3.81 51.37
N VAL A 161 -33.61 3.63 50.34
CA VAL A 161 -34.79 2.77 49.99
C VAL A 161 -36.16 3.42 50.37
N ASP A 162 -37.30 3.28 49.67
CA ASP A 162 -37.65 2.64 48.37
C ASP A 162 -37.47 3.62 47.16
N ASP A 163 -38.39 4.03 46.27
CA ASP A 163 -39.84 3.79 45.99
C ASP A 163 -40.18 4.16 44.51
N GLU A 164 -41.40 3.91 43.99
CA GLU A 164 -41.77 4.08 42.53
C GLU A 164 -43.25 4.52 42.28
N SER A 165 -43.72 4.52 41.00
CA SER A 165 -45.05 4.93 40.46
C SER A 165 -45.32 6.45 40.32
N ASP A 166 -46.16 6.95 39.41
CA ASP A 166 -47.30 6.32 38.70
C ASP A 166 -47.41 6.68 37.18
N LEU A 167 -48.43 6.14 36.50
CA LEU A 167 -48.53 5.98 35.02
C LEU A 167 -49.17 7.10 34.17
N GLU A 168 -48.95 6.93 32.86
CA GLU A 168 -49.49 7.59 31.65
C GLU A 168 -50.90 8.23 31.68
N GLU A 169 -51.06 9.38 31.01
CA GLU A 169 -52.25 9.61 30.18
C GLU A 169 -52.01 10.53 28.95
N MET A 170 -52.91 10.39 27.96
CA MET A 170 -53.23 11.32 26.86
C MET A 170 -52.13 11.71 25.83
N VAL A 171 -51.89 10.81 24.89
CA VAL A 171 -51.42 11.16 23.53
C VAL A 171 -52.43 12.08 22.83
N ARG A 172 -52.04 13.33 22.50
CA ARG A 172 -52.64 14.13 21.40
C ARG A 172 -51.83 15.40 21.06
N GLY A 173 -51.50 15.57 19.77
CA GLY A 173 -51.21 16.90 19.20
C GLY A 173 -49.75 17.29 18.98
N VAL A 174 -49.06 16.64 18.03
CA VAL A 174 -47.88 17.22 17.37
C VAL A 174 -48.10 17.19 15.85
N SER A 175 -48.18 18.36 15.22
CA SER A 175 -48.32 18.51 13.77
C SER A 175 -46.93 18.57 13.10
N VAL A 176 -46.67 17.66 12.18
CA VAL A 176 -45.35 17.57 11.50
C VAL A 176 -45.27 18.59 10.36
N VAL A 177 -44.66 19.74 10.62
CA VAL A 177 -44.26 20.70 9.58
C VAL A 177 -43.05 20.13 8.83
N ARG A 178 -43.28 19.64 7.61
CA ARG A 178 -42.20 19.24 6.69
C ARG A 178 -41.73 20.46 5.88
N THR A 179 -40.67 21.13 6.34
CA THR A 179 -39.93 22.06 5.48
C THR A 179 -39.25 21.28 4.36
N LYS A 180 -39.44 21.72 3.12
CA LYS A 180 -38.89 21.10 1.92
C LYS A 180 -37.46 21.61 1.74
N ALA A 181 -36.46 20.74 1.87
CA ALA A 181 -35.07 21.12 1.62
C ALA A 181 -34.88 21.40 0.12
N GLU A 182 -34.38 22.59 -0.22
CA GLU A 182 -34.01 22.93 -1.60
C GLU A 182 -32.58 22.48 -1.86
N THR A 183 -32.39 21.73 -2.96
CA THR A 183 -31.07 21.26 -3.38
C THR A 183 -30.19 22.44 -3.79
N PRO A 184 -28.96 22.61 -3.26
CA PRO A 184 -28.04 23.62 -3.75
C PRO A 184 -27.79 23.42 -5.26
N ALA A 185 -28.02 24.46 -6.05
CA ALA A 185 -27.85 24.37 -7.50
C ALA A 185 -26.37 24.12 -7.85
N ALA A 186 -26.10 23.04 -8.58
CA ALA A 186 -24.76 22.65 -9.00
C ALA A 186 -24.22 23.61 -10.06
N GLY A 187 -23.67 24.74 -9.62
CA GLY A 187 -22.96 25.69 -10.46
C GLY A 187 -21.71 25.05 -11.06
N LYS A 188 -21.80 24.64 -12.33
CA LYS A 188 -20.63 24.23 -13.11
C LYS A 188 -19.69 25.43 -13.32
N LEU A 189 -18.76 25.62 -12.40
CA LEU A 189 -17.59 26.46 -12.63
C LEU A 189 -16.82 25.90 -13.84
N PRO A 190 -16.29 26.75 -14.74
CA PRO A 190 -15.56 26.30 -15.91
C PRO A 190 -14.27 25.60 -15.47
N PHE A 191 -14.19 24.29 -15.72
CA PHE A 191 -12.98 23.51 -15.50
C PHE A 191 -11.96 23.85 -16.60
N ASP A 192 -10.97 24.66 -16.25
CA ASP A 192 -9.91 25.08 -17.17
C ASP A 192 -8.93 23.93 -17.44
N ALA A 193 -9.19 23.22 -18.55
CA ALA A 193 -8.50 21.98 -18.88
C ALA A 193 -6.99 22.15 -19.13
N ASP A 194 -6.53 23.33 -19.54
CA ASP A 194 -5.10 23.60 -19.74
C ASP A 194 -4.31 23.58 -18.42
N ARG A 195 -4.98 23.81 -17.28
CA ARG A 195 -4.35 23.74 -15.95
C ARG A 195 -4.00 22.31 -15.50
N ALA A 196 -4.50 21.28 -16.21
CA ALA A 196 -4.19 19.87 -15.90
C ALA A 196 -2.78 19.43 -16.38
N ARG A 197 -2.06 20.27 -17.14
CA ARG A 197 -0.75 19.90 -17.72
C ARG A 197 0.39 20.03 -16.69
N ARG A 198 0.63 18.90 -15.99
CA ARG A 198 1.66 18.61 -14.98
C ARG A 198 1.28 19.05 -13.57
N LEU A 199 0.86 18.07 -12.76
CA LEU A 199 0.90 18.12 -11.29
C LEU A 199 2.32 18.50 -10.82
N SER A 200 2.50 19.73 -10.34
CA SER A 200 3.71 20.10 -9.60
C SER A 200 3.54 19.65 -8.15
N TYR A 201 4.08 18.48 -7.80
CA TYR A 201 3.94 17.89 -6.46
C TYR A 201 4.53 18.75 -5.33
N THR A 202 5.29 19.79 -5.66
CA THR A 202 5.72 20.87 -4.74
C THR A 202 4.55 21.61 -4.10
N ASP A 203 3.44 21.74 -4.83
CA ASP A 203 2.33 22.64 -4.50
C ASP A 203 1.16 21.85 -3.86
N TYR A 204 1.34 20.55 -3.65
CA TYR A 204 0.32 19.66 -3.12
C TYR A 204 0.13 19.86 -1.60
N GLY A 205 -1.06 20.32 -1.22
CA GLY A 205 -1.51 20.48 0.16
C GLY A 205 -2.20 19.22 0.69
N LEU A 206 -1.65 18.64 1.75
CA LEU A 206 -2.34 17.61 2.56
C LEU A 206 -3.71 18.15 3.05
N PRO A 207 -4.72 17.28 3.24
CA PRO A 207 -6.03 17.73 3.70
C PRO A 207 -5.97 18.44 5.06
N PRO A 208 -6.76 19.52 5.29
CA PRO A 208 -6.95 20.09 6.62
C PRO A 208 -7.69 19.13 7.55
N LEU A 209 -7.45 19.26 8.86
CA LEU A 209 -8.10 18.45 9.90
C LEU A 209 -9.59 18.77 10.07
N GLU A 210 -10.01 19.97 9.66
CA GLU A 210 -11.39 20.47 9.68
C GLU A 210 -12.36 19.64 8.80
N PHE A 211 -11.84 18.83 7.87
CA PHE A 211 -12.67 17.88 7.12
C PHE A 211 -13.07 16.65 7.93
N LEU A 212 -12.41 16.37 9.05
CA LEU A 212 -12.79 15.33 9.99
C LEU A 212 -13.63 15.91 11.14
N ASN A 213 -14.61 15.13 11.56
CA ASN A 213 -15.55 15.49 12.62
C ASN A 213 -14.84 15.50 13.99
N GLU A 214 -15.22 16.43 14.87
CA GLU A 214 -14.71 16.48 16.25
C GLU A 214 -15.43 15.45 17.14
N ALA A 215 -14.69 14.87 18.08
CA ALA A 215 -15.29 13.98 19.06
C ALA A 215 -16.13 14.77 20.08
N PRO A 216 -17.31 14.27 20.50
CA PRO A 216 -18.04 14.85 21.63
C PRO A 216 -17.22 14.68 22.93
N PRO A 217 -17.48 15.51 23.97
CA PRO A 217 -16.81 15.37 25.25
C PRO A 217 -17.05 13.96 25.86
N PRO A 218 -16.03 13.35 26.51
CA PRO A 218 -16.15 12.01 27.10
C PRO A 218 -17.28 11.88 28.13
N SER A 219 -17.85 10.68 28.20
CA SER A 219 -18.93 10.34 29.13
C SER A 219 -18.37 9.71 30.40
N GLU A 220 -17.96 10.52 31.39
CA GLU A 220 -17.56 9.99 32.70
C GLU A 220 -18.65 9.07 33.31
N GLN A 221 -18.23 7.91 33.79
CA GLN A 221 -19.08 6.94 34.48
C GLN A 221 -19.05 7.20 35.99
N ALA A 222 -20.16 6.94 36.68
CA ALA A 222 -20.22 7.10 38.13
C ALA A 222 -19.44 5.97 38.85
N ASP A 223 -18.52 6.34 39.74
CA ASP A 223 -17.73 5.39 40.54
C ASP A 223 -18.61 4.37 41.31
N ALA A 224 -19.82 4.78 41.72
CA ALA A 224 -20.79 3.91 42.38
C ALA A 224 -21.29 2.75 41.48
N GLU A 225 -21.50 3.00 40.18
CA GLU A 225 -21.89 1.97 39.22
C GLU A 225 -20.75 0.97 38.99
N LEU A 226 -19.52 1.48 38.84
CA LEU A 226 -18.30 0.69 38.69
C LEU A 226 -18.05 -0.22 39.90
N LEU A 227 -18.22 0.30 41.12
CA LEU A 227 -18.06 -0.46 42.36
C LEU A 227 -19.21 -1.47 42.58
N SER A 228 -20.44 -1.14 42.17
CA SER A 228 -21.58 -2.07 42.17
C SER A 228 -21.35 -3.24 41.21
N LEU A 229 -20.91 -2.95 39.98
CA LEU A 229 -20.59 -3.97 38.97
C LEU A 229 -19.39 -4.83 39.38
N ALA A 230 -18.36 -4.24 39.99
CA ALA A 230 -17.25 -4.99 40.59
C ALA A 230 -17.73 -5.96 41.70
N THR A 231 -18.61 -5.50 42.57
CA THR A 231 -19.14 -6.32 43.68
C THR A 231 -19.93 -7.51 43.13
N ARG A 232 -20.86 -7.27 42.21
CA ARG A 232 -21.61 -8.32 41.50
C ARG A 232 -20.69 -9.31 40.78
N LEU A 233 -19.64 -8.83 40.11
CA LEU A 233 -18.67 -9.68 39.41
C LEU A 233 -17.93 -10.60 40.39
N ALA A 234 -17.45 -10.06 41.52
CA ALA A 234 -16.76 -10.85 42.55
C ALA A 234 -17.67 -11.90 43.21
N GLU A 235 -18.94 -11.55 43.46
CA GLU A 235 -19.95 -12.49 43.95
C GLU A 235 -20.20 -13.63 42.96
N LYS A 236 -20.35 -13.33 41.67
CA LYS A 236 -20.59 -14.36 40.64
C LYS A 236 -19.38 -15.24 40.39
N CYS A 237 -18.16 -14.71 40.39
CA CYS A 237 -16.96 -15.56 40.38
C CYS A 237 -16.94 -16.52 41.59
N LYS A 238 -17.34 -16.06 42.78
CA LYS A 238 -17.41 -16.89 43.99
C LYS A 238 -18.49 -17.98 43.89
N GLU A 239 -19.67 -17.69 43.33
CA GLU A 239 -20.73 -18.68 43.09
C GLU A 239 -20.24 -19.86 42.23
N PHE A 240 -19.49 -19.58 41.15
CA PHE A 240 -18.89 -20.62 40.30
C PHE A 240 -17.62 -21.28 40.90
N ASN A 241 -17.37 -21.05 42.19
CA ASN A 241 -16.21 -21.54 42.94
C ASN A 241 -14.86 -21.14 42.30
N VAL A 242 -14.78 -19.89 41.83
CA VAL A 242 -13.56 -19.21 41.35
C VAL A 242 -13.27 -18.06 42.33
N THR A 243 -12.55 -18.37 43.41
CA THR A 243 -12.27 -17.38 44.46
C THR A 243 -11.09 -16.49 44.08
N GLY A 244 -11.12 -15.25 44.58
CA GLY A 244 -10.15 -14.20 44.27
C GLY A 244 -10.71 -12.83 44.63
N GLN A 245 -9.99 -11.79 44.24
CA GLN A 245 -10.33 -10.40 44.58
C GLN A 245 -10.05 -9.48 43.40
N ILE A 246 -10.99 -8.58 43.09
CA ILE A 246 -10.74 -7.45 42.19
C ILE A 246 -9.78 -6.48 42.89
N LYS A 247 -8.70 -6.09 42.21
CA LYS A 247 -7.66 -5.22 42.77
C LYS A 247 -7.69 -3.79 42.22
N HIS A 248 -8.06 -3.64 40.97
CA HIS A 248 -8.21 -2.34 40.31
C HIS A 248 -9.39 -2.40 39.33
N ILE A 249 -10.00 -1.24 39.11
CA ILE A 249 -11.00 -1.01 38.06
C ILE A 249 -10.39 0.04 37.13
N CYS A 250 -10.31 -0.28 35.84
CA CYS A 250 -9.75 0.58 34.81
C CYS A 250 -10.85 0.87 33.77
N PRO A 251 -11.62 1.96 33.93
CA PRO A 251 -12.61 2.36 32.95
C PRO A 251 -11.93 2.82 31.66
N GLY A 252 -12.43 2.33 30.53
CA GLY A 252 -12.03 2.72 29.18
C GLY A 252 -13.24 3.24 28.38
N PRO A 253 -13.05 3.63 27.11
CA PRO A 253 -14.11 4.27 26.30
C PRO A 253 -15.25 3.33 25.89
N VAL A 254 -14.95 2.04 25.65
CA VAL A 254 -15.92 1.03 25.16
C VAL A 254 -16.10 -0.14 26.12
N VAL A 255 -15.04 -0.50 26.86
CA VAL A 255 -15.04 -1.53 27.90
C VAL A 255 -14.36 -1.02 29.16
N THR A 256 -14.74 -1.58 30.31
CA THR A 256 -14.05 -1.40 31.58
C THR A 256 -13.33 -2.69 31.96
N THR A 257 -12.06 -2.59 32.33
CA THR A 257 -11.24 -3.74 32.73
C THR A 257 -11.21 -3.87 34.25
N TYR A 258 -11.71 -4.99 34.76
CA TYR A 258 -11.64 -5.36 36.17
C TYR A 258 -10.43 -6.27 36.39
N GLU A 259 -9.44 -5.83 37.17
CA GLU A 259 -8.24 -6.63 37.46
C GLU A 259 -8.53 -7.66 38.55
N PHE A 260 -8.98 -8.85 38.15
CA PHE A 260 -9.22 -9.96 39.06
C PHE A 260 -7.91 -10.69 39.40
N LYS A 261 -7.59 -10.79 40.69
CA LYS A 261 -6.51 -11.64 41.20
C LYS A 261 -7.12 -12.95 41.75
N PRO A 262 -6.93 -14.10 41.08
CA PRO A 262 -7.37 -15.38 41.61
C PRO A 262 -6.60 -15.77 42.88
N ASP A 263 -7.23 -16.56 43.74
CA ASP A 263 -6.56 -17.14 44.91
C ASP A 263 -5.60 -18.29 44.54
N PRO A 264 -4.61 -18.61 45.40
CA PRO A 264 -3.70 -19.74 45.17
C PRO A 264 -4.44 -21.06 44.93
N GLY A 265 -4.10 -21.74 43.84
CA GLY A 265 -4.73 -23.00 43.42
C GLY A 265 -5.83 -22.84 42.36
N VAL A 266 -6.38 -21.64 42.16
CA VAL A 266 -7.35 -21.37 41.09
C VAL A 266 -6.65 -21.38 39.72
N LYS A 267 -7.01 -22.34 38.86
CA LYS A 267 -6.43 -22.48 37.51
C LYS A 267 -6.97 -21.39 36.58
N TYR A 268 -6.08 -20.75 35.81
CA TYR A 268 -6.44 -19.74 34.78
C TYR A 268 -7.55 -20.22 33.83
N SER A 269 -7.49 -21.48 33.38
CA SER A 269 -8.51 -22.07 32.50
C SER A 269 -9.91 -22.10 33.12
N ARG A 270 -10.02 -22.15 34.45
CA ARG A 270 -11.30 -22.09 35.18
C ARG A 270 -11.86 -20.68 35.25
N VAL A 271 -11.02 -19.65 35.21
CA VAL A 271 -11.46 -18.24 35.12
C VAL A 271 -11.97 -17.96 33.70
N VAL A 272 -11.21 -18.40 32.68
CA VAL A 272 -11.57 -18.23 31.26
C VAL A 272 -12.83 -19.00 30.87
N SER A 273 -13.12 -20.15 31.50
CA SER A 273 -14.37 -20.87 31.24
C SER A 273 -15.63 -20.14 31.71
N LEU A 274 -15.52 -19.15 32.61
CA LEU A 274 -16.68 -18.39 33.10
C LEU A 274 -17.16 -17.28 32.15
N VAL A 275 -16.57 -17.10 30.95
CA VAL A 275 -16.96 -16.00 30.05
C VAL A 275 -18.48 -16.00 29.79
N ASP A 276 -19.01 -17.14 29.35
CA ASP A 276 -20.40 -17.24 28.91
C ASP A 276 -21.37 -17.15 30.12
N ASP A 277 -20.99 -17.73 31.27
CA ASP A 277 -21.72 -17.62 32.55
C ASP A 277 -21.77 -16.18 33.08
N LEU A 278 -20.65 -15.45 33.04
CA LEU A 278 -20.55 -14.06 33.50
C LEU A 278 -21.29 -13.10 32.57
N CYS A 279 -21.34 -13.36 31.26
CA CYS A 279 -22.19 -12.60 30.34
C CYS A 279 -23.66 -12.64 30.80
N LEU A 280 -24.17 -13.86 31.06
CA LEU A 280 -25.53 -14.08 31.53
C LEU A 280 -25.78 -13.43 32.90
N ALA A 281 -24.90 -13.66 33.88
CA ALA A 281 -25.07 -13.16 35.25
C ALA A 281 -24.91 -11.63 35.39
N LEU A 282 -24.11 -10.99 34.53
CA LEU A 282 -23.94 -9.54 34.53
C LEU A 282 -24.93 -8.81 33.61
N LYS A 283 -25.63 -9.52 32.72
CA LYS A 283 -26.44 -9.01 31.59
C LYS A 283 -25.60 -8.27 30.53
N ALA A 284 -24.38 -8.76 30.27
CA ALA A 284 -23.46 -8.20 29.29
C ALA A 284 -23.58 -8.89 27.93
N GLU A 285 -23.41 -8.14 26.84
CA GLU A 285 -23.47 -8.66 25.46
C GLU A 285 -22.35 -9.69 25.18
N SER A 286 -21.13 -9.39 25.62
CA SER A 286 -19.97 -10.28 25.58
C SER A 286 -18.94 -9.80 26.58
N ILE A 287 -18.15 -10.69 27.17
CA ILE A 287 -17.07 -10.39 28.10
C ILE A 287 -15.80 -11.04 27.56
N ARG A 288 -14.65 -10.36 27.68
CA ARG A 288 -13.35 -10.93 27.34
C ARG A 288 -12.53 -11.13 28.61
N ILE A 289 -11.87 -12.28 28.72
CA ILE A 289 -11.03 -12.65 29.87
C ILE A 289 -9.63 -12.99 29.35
N ASP A 290 -8.62 -12.24 29.78
CA ASP A 290 -7.22 -12.42 29.35
C ASP A 290 -6.21 -12.15 30.48
N ARG A 291 -4.99 -12.66 30.33
CA ARG A 291 -3.89 -12.49 31.29
C ARG A 291 -3.26 -11.11 31.16
N MET A 292 -3.04 -10.42 32.27
CA MET A 292 -2.44 -9.09 32.24
C MET A 292 -0.90 -9.14 32.11
N PRO A 293 -0.30 -8.40 31.15
CA PRO A 293 1.16 -8.32 31.02
C PRO A 293 1.87 -7.89 32.31
N GLY A 294 2.77 -8.73 32.82
CA GLY A 294 3.62 -8.41 33.97
C GLY A 294 2.92 -8.38 35.34
N LYS A 295 1.63 -8.73 35.41
CA LYS A 295 0.86 -8.81 36.67
C LYS A 295 0.37 -10.25 36.91
N PRO A 296 0.23 -10.69 38.17
CA PRO A 296 -0.43 -11.96 38.52
C PRO A 296 -1.97 -11.82 38.50
N HIS A 297 -2.51 -11.02 37.56
CA HIS A 297 -3.92 -10.66 37.46
C HIS A 297 -4.50 -11.10 36.11
N VAL A 298 -5.80 -11.35 36.10
CA VAL A 298 -6.63 -11.60 34.92
C VAL A 298 -7.47 -10.35 34.70
N GLY A 299 -7.40 -9.78 33.50
CA GLY A 299 -8.29 -8.69 33.09
C GLY A 299 -9.63 -9.29 32.67
N ILE A 300 -10.72 -8.84 33.30
CA ILE A 300 -12.08 -9.16 32.88
C ILE A 300 -12.65 -7.88 32.27
N GLU A 301 -12.74 -7.86 30.95
CA GLU A 301 -13.16 -6.73 30.13
C GLU A 301 -14.67 -6.79 29.91
N VAL A 302 -15.41 -5.93 30.63
CA VAL A 302 -16.88 -5.86 30.58
C VAL A 302 -17.31 -4.65 29.75
N PRO A 303 -18.30 -4.76 28.85
CA PRO A 303 -18.73 -3.62 28.02
C PRO A 303 -19.36 -2.51 28.85
N ASN A 304 -19.08 -1.27 28.47
CA ASN A 304 -19.72 -0.11 29.06
C ASN A 304 -21.21 -0.05 28.66
N PRO A 305 -22.12 0.42 29.54
CA PRO A 305 -23.52 0.69 29.20
C PRO A 305 -23.67 1.76 28.11
N ARG A 306 -22.80 2.78 28.15
CA ARG A 306 -22.60 3.78 27.08
C ARG A 306 -21.21 3.58 26.52
N ARG A 307 -21.11 3.26 25.23
CA ARG A 307 -19.83 3.04 24.51
C ARG A 307 -19.51 4.29 23.69
N GLU A 308 -18.31 4.83 23.85
CA GLU A 308 -17.88 6.01 23.09
C GLU A 308 -17.49 5.63 21.66
N THR A 309 -17.85 6.48 20.69
CA THR A 309 -17.33 6.41 19.32
C THR A 309 -15.93 7.02 19.32
N ILE A 310 -14.93 6.29 18.81
CA ILE A 310 -13.56 6.80 18.67
C ILE A 310 -13.45 7.50 17.32
N TYR A 311 -13.23 8.82 17.28
CA TYR A 311 -13.19 9.55 16.01
C TYR A 311 -11.79 9.52 15.41
N LEU A 312 -11.67 9.33 14.09
CA LEU A 312 -10.37 9.30 13.40
C LEU A 312 -9.55 10.58 13.64
N ARG A 313 -10.23 11.74 13.76
CA ARG A 313 -9.59 13.02 14.06
C ARG A 313 -8.75 12.99 15.33
N GLU A 314 -9.25 12.41 16.43
CA GLU A 314 -8.53 12.34 17.70
C GLU A 314 -7.19 11.61 17.58
N VAL A 315 -7.15 10.59 16.73
CA VAL A 315 -5.98 9.73 16.54
C VAL A 315 -5.00 10.37 15.54
N ILE A 316 -5.49 11.06 14.51
CA ILE A 316 -4.68 11.82 13.55
C ILE A 316 -4.09 13.10 14.16
N GLU A 317 -4.83 13.79 15.02
CA GLU A 317 -4.34 14.93 15.80
C GLU A 317 -3.28 14.53 16.84
N SER A 318 -3.29 13.26 17.26
CA SER A 318 -2.39 12.76 18.30
C SER A 318 -0.92 12.96 17.96
N ARG A 319 -0.13 13.30 18.98
CA ARG A 319 1.33 13.44 18.87
C ARG A 319 1.99 12.23 18.22
N ALA A 320 1.54 11.02 18.55
CA ALA A 320 2.07 9.77 18.01
C ALA A 320 1.87 9.62 16.49
N PHE A 321 0.78 10.18 15.94
CA PHE A 321 0.55 10.22 14.50
C PHE A 321 1.32 11.36 13.83
N ARG A 322 1.24 12.57 14.38
CA ARG A 322 1.84 13.78 13.77
C ARG A 322 3.38 13.72 13.74
N GLU A 323 4.01 13.28 14.82
CA GLU A 323 5.48 13.13 14.91
C GLU A 323 6.01 11.81 14.30
N SER A 324 5.15 11.00 13.68
CA SER A 324 5.60 9.79 12.99
C SER A 324 6.52 10.13 11.80
N GLY A 325 7.53 9.29 11.56
CA GLY A 325 8.42 9.42 10.40
C GLY A 325 7.93 8.72 9.14
N SER A 326 7.05 7.71 9.27
CA SER A 326 6.61 6.89 8.13
C SER A 326 5.55 7.60 7.30
N LYS A 327 5.56 7.34 5.99
CA LYS A 327 4.48 7.75 5.07
C LYS A 327 3.28 6.79 5.13
N LEU A 328 3.47 5.60 5.69
CA LEU A 328 2.46 4.56 5.84
C LEU A 328 2.03 4.38 7.32
N THR A 329 2.04 5.45 8.10
CA THR A 329 1.49 5.47 9.45
C THR A 329 -0.04 5.37 9.39
N ILE A 330 -0.61 4.49 10.21
CA ILE A 330 -2.04 4.18 10.24
C ILE A 330 -2.59 4.56 11.63
N ALA A 331 -3.63 5.38 11.67
CA ALA A 331 -4.41 5.64 12.87
C ALA A 331 -5.39 4.49 13.09
N LEU A 332 -5.07 3.57 14.01
CA LEU A 332 -5.91 2.39 14.25
C LEU A 332 -7.11 2.68 15.16
N GLY A 333 -6.95 3.55 16.16
CA GLY A 333 -8.01 3.81 17.16
C GLY A 333 -7.45 4.11 18.54
N LYS A 334 -8.16 3.68 19.60
CA LYS A 334 -7.72 3.76 21.00
C LYS A 334 -7.59 2.38 21.64
N THR A 335 -6.65 2.19 22.58
CA THR A 335 -6.56 0.95 23.38
C THR A 335 -7.74 0.82 24.36
N ILE A 336 -7.80 -0.31 25.08
CA ILE A 336 -8.72 -0.48 26.22
C ILE A 336 -8.56 0.59 27.31
N ASP A 337 -7.36 1.14 27.48
CA ASP A 337 -7.06 2.23 28.42
C ASP A 337 -7.38 3.63 27.85
N GLY A 338 -8.01 3.72 26.68
CA GLY A 338 -8.32 4.99 26.00
C GLY A 338 -7.13 5.68 25.31
N LEU A 339 -5.95 5.07 25.31
CA LEU A 339 -4.75 5.67 24.69
C LEU A 339 -4.79 5.56 23.17
N ASN A 340 -4.59 6.68 22.46
CA ASN A 340 -4.49 6.71 21.00
C ASN A 340 -3.38 5.76 20.50
N TYR A 341 -3.73 4.87 19.57
CA TYR A 341 -2.89 3.79 19.07
C TYR A 341 -2.66 3.90 17.56
N VAL A 342 -1.39 3.94 17.16
CA VAL A 342 -0.96 4.09 15.76
C VAL A 342 -0.07 2.92 15.34
N ALA A 343 -0.20 2.56 14.07
CA ALA A 343 0.55 1.50 13.39
C ALA A 343 1.42 2.09 12.26
N ASP A 344 2.24 1.25 11.63
CA ASP A 344 3.14 1.64 10.54
C ASP A 344 3.29 0.47 9.56
N LEU A 345 2.66 0.58 8.39
CA LEU A 345 2.59 -0.52 7.42
C LEU A 345 3.98 -0.93 6.93
N ALA A 346 4.94 0.00 6.83
CA ALA A 346 6.31 -0.30 6.42
C ALA A 346 7.07 -1.19 7.44
N LYS A 347 6.69 -1.14 8.71
CA LYS A 347 7.18 -2.06 9.74
C LYS A 347 6.46 -3.41 9.72
N MET A 348 5.24 -3.45 9.19
CA MET A 348 4.29 -4.57 9.31
C MET A 348 4.39 -5.65 8.24
N PRO A 349 5.36 -5.59 7.32
CA PRO A 349 5.20 -5.07 5.94
C PRO A 349 3.87 -5.37 5.21
N HIS A 350 3.13 -6.40 5.60
CA HIS A 350 1.89 -6.85 4.96
C HIS A 350 0.85 -7.14 6.04
N LEU A 351 -0.39 -6.74 5.81
CA LEU A 351 -1.47 -6.72 6.80
C LEU A 351 -2.65 -7.56 6.32
N LEU A 352 -3.10 -8.51 7.16
CA LEU A 352 -4.33 -9.27 6.95
C LEU A 352 -5.42 -8.71 7.87
N ILE A 353 -6.57 -8.35 7.31
CA ILE A 353 -7.74 -7.82 8.02
C ILE A 353 -8.92 -8.76 7.79
N ALA A 354 -9.60 -9.17 8.85
CA ALA A 354 -10.81 -9.99 8.71
C ALA A 354 -11.85 -9.71 9.78
N GLY A 355 -13.11 -10.00 9.47
CA GLY A 355 -14.24 -9.82 10.37
C GLY A 355 -15.57 -9.90 9.61
N THR A 356 -16.65 -10.26 10.28
CA THR A 356 -17.96 -10.42 9.63
C THR A 356 -18.54 -9.07 9.16
N THR A 357 -19.52 -9.13 8.26
CA THR A 357 -20.31 -7.96 7.85
C THR A 357 -20.82 -7.18 9.07
N GLY A 358 -20.69 -5.85 9.07
CA GLY A 358 -21.06 -4.99 10.20
C GLY A 358 -20.10 -4.99 11.40
N ALA A 359 -19.03 -5.82 11.42
CA ALA A 359 -18.07 -5.83 12.52
C ALA A 359 -17.17 -4.58 12.59
N GLY A 360 -17.03 -3.85 11.48
CA GLY A 360 -16.18 -2.65 11.35
C GLY A 360 -15.08 -2.73 10.29
N LYS A 361 -14.94 -3.88 9.59
CA LYS A 361 -13.89 -4.15 8.59
C LYS A 361 -13.66 -2.96 7.64
N SER A 362 -14.70 -2.53 6.94
CA SER A 362 -14.62 -1.56 5.85
C SER A 362 -14.32 -0.14 6.37
N VAL A 363 -14.91 0.25 7.50
CA VAL A 363 -14.55 1.51 8.19
C VAL A 363 -13.07 1.50 8.59
N GLY A 364 -12.54 0.36 9.06
CA GLY A 364 -11.12 0.19 9.35
C GLY A 364 -10.20 0.29 8.12
N VAL A 365 -10.65 -0.21 6.96
CA VAL A 365 -9.93 -0.03 5.67
C VAL A 365 -9.97 1.43 5.23
N ASN A 366 -11.10 2.12 5.37
CA ASN A 366 -11.23 3.54 5.03
C ASN A 366 -10.39 4.43 5.96
N ALA A 367 -10.37 4.13 7.27
CA ALA A 367 -9.48 4.77 8.24
C ALA A 367 -7.99 4.55 7.90
N LEU A 368 -7.62 3.36 7.40
CA LEU A 368 -6.26 3.06 6.91
C LEU A 368 -5.89 3.89 5.68
N ILE A 369 -6.77 3.96 4.68
CA ILE A 369 -6.55 4.76 3.46
C ILE A 369 -6.42 6.24 3.82
N VAL A 370 -7.37 6.79 4.58
CA VAL A 370 -7.38 8.20 4.98
C VAL A 370 -6.17 8.56 5.85
N SER A 371 -5.71 7.66 6.72
CA SER A 371 -4.45 7.87 7.47
C SER A 371 -3.26 8.15 6.54
N ILE A 372 -3.16 7.42 5.43
CA ILE A 372 -2.08 7.60 4.45
C ILE A 372 -2.29 8.90 3.65
N LEU A 373 -3.53 9.25 3.29
CA LEU A 373 -3.86 10.52 2.62
C LEU A 373 -3.53 11.78 3.47
N TYR A 374 -3.60 11.68 4.80
CA TYR A 374 -3.13 12.72 5.74
C TYR A 374 -1.59 12.74 5.96
N ARG A 375 -0.83 11.85 5.30
CA ARG A 375 0.63 11.67 5.53
C ARG A 375 1.47 11.74 4.26
N ALA A 376 0.91 11.39 3.10
CA ALA A 376 1.64 11.18 1.86
C ALA A 376 1.07 11.94 0.67
N ARG A 377 1.97 12.48 -0.16
CA ARG A 377 1.65 13.00 -1.50
C ARG A 377 1.55 11.87 -2.54
N PRO A 378 0.93 12.11 -3.72
CA PRO A 378 0.85 11.13 -4.81
C PRO A 378 2.20 10.65 -5.39
N ASP A 379 3.28 11.42 -5.21
CA ASP A 379 4.65 11.05 -5.57
C ASP A 379 5.39 10.26 -4.49
N GLU A 380 4.83 10.18 -3.28
CA GLU A 380 5.40 9.44 -2.14
C GLU A 380 4.73 8.09 -1.95
N VAL A 381 3.41 7.99 -2.17
CA VAL A 381 2.62 6.76 -2.05
C VAL A 381 1.61 6.66 -3.20
N LYS A 382 1.56 5.47 -3.80
CA LYS A 382 0.58 5.06 -4.81
C LYS A 382 -0.29 3.89 -4.32
N PHE A 383 -1.55 3.87 -4.73
CA PHE A 383 -2.51 2.81 -4.42
C PHE A 383 -2.85 1.97 -5.65
N ILE A 384 -3.04 0.67 -5.42
CA ILE A 384 -3.77 -0.24 -6.32
C ILE A 384 -4.95 -0.76 -5.49
N LEU A 385 -6.17 -0.39 -5.86
CA LEU A 385 -7.39 -0.74 -5.13
C LEU A 385 -8.15 -1.83 -5.90
N ILE A 386 -8.45 -2.94 -5.24
CA ILE A 386 -9.19 -4.07 -5.77
C ILE A 386 -10.48 -4.23 -4.96
N ASP A 387 -11.61 -3.86 -5.58
CA ASP A 387 -12.96 -3.99 -5.04
C ASP A 387 -13.84 -4.73 -6.08
N PRO A 388 -13.91 -6.07 -5.99
CA PRO A 388 -14.73 -6.89 -6.90
C PRO A 388 -16.25 -6.72 -6.71
N LYS A 389 -16.70 -5.99 -5.68
CA LYS A 389 -18.13 -5.73 -5.43
C LYS A 389 -18.57 -4.30 -5.77
N ARG A 390 -17.64 -3.35 -5.92
CA ARG A 390 -17.88 -1.91 -6.11
C ARG A 390 -18.69 -1.27 -4.97
N LEU A 391 -18.45 -1.69 -3.73
CA LEU A 391 -19.22 -1.26 -2.56
C LEU A 391 -18.46 -0.35 -1.61
N GLU A 392 -17.16 -0.57 -1.44
CA GLU A 392 -16.41 -0.04 -0.28
C GLU A 392 -15.35 0.96 -0.72
N LEU A 393 -14.63 0.68 -1.82
CA LEU A 393 -13.50 1.49 -2.27
C LEU A 393 -13.85 2.51 -3.37
N GLY A 394 -15.07 2.44 -3.93
CA GLY A 394 -15.54 3.36 -4.99
C GLY A 394 -15.46 4.85 -4.62
N LEU A 395 -15.52 5.17 -3.32
CA LEU A 395 -15.32 6.52 -2.78
C LEU A 395 -13.97 7.15 -3.17
N TYR A 396 -12.96 6.34 -3.51
CA TYR A 396 -11.60 6.76 -3.84
C TYR A 396 -11.29 6.76 -5.35
N GLU A 397 -12.28 6.54 -6.21
CA GLU A 397 -12.11 6.63 -7.67
C GLU A 397 -11.47 7.98 -8.07
N ASP A 398 -10.59 8.01 -9.07
CA ASP A 398 -9.88 9.20 -9.56
C ASP A 398 -9.08 10.06 -8.55
N ILE A 399 -8.64 9.54 -7.39
CA ILE A 399 -7.63 10.26 -6.61
C ILE A 399 -6.24 10.17 -7.28
N PRO A 400 -5.41 11.23 -7.30
CA PRO A 400 -4.08 11.21 -7.94
C PRO A 400 -3.10 10.18 -7.35
N HIS A 401 -3.34 9.69 -6.14
CA HIS A 401 -2.61 8.56 -5.55
C HIS A 401 -2.90 7.21 -6.20
N LEU A 402 -3.97 7.04 -6.99
CA LEU A 402 -4.18 5.79 -7.73
C LEU A 402 -3.06 5.58 -8.77
N ALA A 403 -2.65 4.34 -8.96
CA ALA A 403 -1.79 3.92 -10.08
C ALA A 403 -2.61 3.34 -11.25
N THR A 404 -3.83 2.90 -11.00
CA THR A 404 -4.76 2.28 -11.96
C THR A 404 -6.20 2.62 -11.51
N PRO A 405 -7.21 2.64 -12.40
CA PRO A 405 -8.61 2.64 -11.97
C PRO A 405 -8.91 1.51 -10.99
N ILE A 406 -9.97 1.64 -10.19
CA ILE A 406 -10.33 0.62 -9.20
C ILE A 406 -10.63 -0.70 -9.92
N ILE A 407 -9.92 -1.76 -9.55
CA ILE A 407 -9.99 -3.04 -10.23
C ILE A 407 -11.18 -3.84 -9.69
N THR A 408 -12.13 -4.17 -10.57
CA THR A 408 -13.38 -4.84 -10.19
C THR A 408 -13.58 -6.21 -10.85
N ASP A 409 -12.68 -6.62 -11.76
CA ASP A 409 -12.65 -7.98 -12.32
C ASP A 409 -11.56 -8.79 -11.61
N PRO A 410 -11.87 -9.95 -11.00
CA PRO A 410 -10.87 -10.86 -10.41
C PRO A 410 -9.71 -11.25 -11.34
N LYS A 411 -9.93 -11.32 -12.67
CA LYS A 411 -8.86 -11.59 -13.65
C LYS A 411 -7.89 -10.43 -13.77
N LEU A 412 -8.40 -9.20 -13.86
CA LEU A 412 -7.56 -7.99 -13.86
C LEU A 412 -6.84 -7.82 -12.52
N ALA A 413 -7.46 -8.23 -11.41
CA ALA A 413 -6.79 -8.27 -10.10
C ALA A 413 -5.61 -9.26 -10.11
N ALA A 414 -5.78 -10.47 -10.66
CA ALA A 414 -4.69 -11.43 -10.82
C ALA A 414 -3.56 -10.89 -11.73
N ARG A 415 -3.89 -10.21 -12.85
CA ARG A 415 -2.90 -9.51 -13.70
C ARG A 415 -2.12 -8.45 -12.92
N SER A 416 -2.81 -7.58 -12.17
CA SER A 416 -2.16 -6.50 -11.38
C SER A 416 -1.24 -7.02 -10.27
N LEU A 417 -1.55 -8.20 -9.69
CA LEU A 417 -0.68 -8.86 -8.72
C LEU A 417 0.58 -9.45 -9.38
N LYS A 418 0.48 -10.00 -10.60
CA LYS A 418 1.65 -10.39 -11.40
C LYS A 418 2.50 -9.19 -11.80
N TRP A 419 1.89 -8.09 -12.24
CA TRP A 419 2.58 -6.83 -12.51
C TRP A 419 3.35 -6.34 -11.29
N ALA A 420 2.75 -6.41 -10.10
CA ALA A 420 3.41 -6.02 -8.86
C ALA A 420 4.62 -6.91 -8.52
N VAL A 421 4.60 -8.20 -8.86
CA VAL A 421 5.78 -9.09 -8.76
C VAL A 421 6.87 -8.65 -9.74
N SER A 422 6.52 -8.29 -10.98
CA SER A 422 7.46 -7.78 -11.98
C SER A 422 8.09 -6.44 -11.59
N GLU A 423 7.30 -5.49 -11.09
CA GLU A 423 7.78 -4.21 -10.54
C GLU A 423 8.63 -4.42 -9.28
N MET A 424 8.27 -5.38 -8.41
CA MET A 424 9.11 -5.77 -7.27
C MET A 424 10.49 -6.25 -7.73
N GLU A 425 10.57 -7.13 -8.72
CA GLU A 425 11.85 -7.63 -9.24
C GLU A 425 12.65 -6.59 -10.03
N LYS A 426 11.97 -5.67 -10.73
CA LYS A 426 12.57 -4.49 -11.37
C LYS A 426 13.23 -3.59 -10.31
N ARG A 427 12.47 -3.17 -9.30
CA ARG A 427 12.99 -2.37 -8.18
C ARG A 427 14.15 -3.05 -7.47
N TYR A 428 14.15 -4.38 -7.31
CA TYR A 428 15.31 -5.09 -6.75
C TYR A 428 16.58 -4.97 -7.62
N LYS A 429 16.45 -5.00 -8.95
CA LYS A 429 17.56 -4.77 -9.89
C LYS A 429 18.06 -3.33 -9.80
N ASP A 430 17.14 -2.36 -9.66
CA ASP A 430 17.47 -0.94 -9.47
C ASP A 430 18.19 -0.70 -8.13
N LEU A 431 17.64 -1.16 -7.00
CA LEU A 431 18.28 -1.08 -5.69
C LEU A 431 19.72 -1.64 -5.71
N ALA A 432 19.90 -2.81 -6.33
CA ALA A 432 21.22 -3.44 -6.48
C ALA A 432 22.17 -2.64 -7.39
N GLY A 433 21.68 -2.09 -8.49
CA GLY A 433 22.45 -1.22 -9.41
C GLY A 433 22.91 0.08 -8.76
N TRP A 434 22.12 0.61 -7.82
CA TRP A 434 22.44 1.80 -7.02
C TRP A 434 23.18 1.48 -5.70
N GLY A 435 23.42 0.21 -5.38
CA GLY A 435 24.16 -0.23 -4.20
C GLY A 435 23.42 -0.10 -2.86
N VAL A 436 22.10 0.11 -2.90
CA VAL A 436 21.24 0.35 -1.73
C VAL A 436 20.41 -0.89 -1.37
N ARG A 437 19.93 -0.97 -0.13
CA ARG A 437 19.24 -2.16 0.41
C ARG A 437 17.71 -2.03 0.48
N ASN A 438 17.18 -0.83 0.40
CA ASN A 438 15.77 -0.52 0.57
C ASN A 438 15.37 0.78 -0.15
N ILE A 439 14.07 0.96 -0.38
CA ILE A 439 13.47 2.15 -0.98
C ILE A 439 13.85 3.46 -0.27
N ASP A 440 13.97 3.48 1.06
CA ASP A 440 14.35 4.68 1.81
C ASP A 440 15.79 5.13 1.48
N GLY A 441 16.71 4.17 1.39
CA GLY A 441 18.09 4.40 0.98
C GLY A 441 18.20 4.84 -0.48
N TYR A 442 17.38 4.27 -1.37
CA TYR A 442 17.28 4.69 -2.77
C TYR A 442 16.81 6.14 -2.87
N ASN A 443 15.67 6.47 -2.26
CA ASN A 443 15.11 7.82 -2.30
C ASN A 443 16.06 8.86 -1.66
N THR A 444 16.80 8.49 -0.62
CA THR A 444 17.83 9.35 0.00
C THR A 444 19.01 9.62 -0.95
N GLU A 445 19.53 8.60 -1.63
CA GLU A 445 20.62 8.76 -2.63
C GLU A 445 20.17 9.56 -3.86
N ILE A 446 18.93 9.35 -4.32
CA ILE A 446 18.29 10.08 -5.42
C ILE A 446 18.16 11.58 -5.06
N MET A 447 17.64 11.89 -3.87
CA MET A 447 17.59 13.28 -3.36
C MET A 447 18.99 13.89 -3.25
N ARG A 448 19.98 13.13 -2.77
CA ARG A 448 21.38 13.59 -2.66
C ARG A 448 21.97 13.95 -4.03
N ARG A 449 21.72 13.16 -5.07
CA ARG A 449 22.20 13.43 -6.43
C ARG A 449 21.51 14.61 -7.09
N ASN A 450 20.20 14.73 -6.94
CA ASN A 450 19.45 15.89 -7.44
C ASN A 450 19.94 17.21 -6.81
N LEU A 451 20.29 17.19 -5.52
CA LEU A 451 20.85 18.36 -4.82
C LEU A 451 22.21 18.82 -5.38
N VAL A 452 23.04 17.90 -5.88
CA VAL A 452 24.32 18.21 -6.54
C VAL A 452 24.23 18.27 -8.08
N GLN A 453 23.00 18.30 -8.62
CA GLN A 453 22.71 18.35 -10.06
C GLN A 453 23.30 17.18 -10.87
N GLU A 454 23.48 16.02 -10.23
CA GLU A 454 23.82 14.74 -10.88
C GLU A 454 22.54 14.11 -11.48
N TYR A 455 21.97 14.77 -12.49
CA TYR A 455 20.75 14.41 -13.21
C TYR A 455 20.91 13.16 -14.10
N ASP A 456 19.83 12.71 -14.74
CA ASP A 456 19.81 11.52 -15.60
C ASP A 456 20.51 11.72 -16.96
N ASP A 457 20.60 10.68 -17.81
CA ASP A 457 21.22 10.78 -19.14
C ASP A 457 20.45 11.73 -20.11
N LYS A 458 19.26 12.25 -19.73
CA LYS A 458 18.51 13.29 -20.47
C LYS A 458 18.70 14.70 -19.87
N GLY A 459 19.26 14.81 -18.67
CA GLY A 459 19.36 16.05 -17.90
C GLY A 459 18.15 16.38 -17.03
N GLU A 460 17.23 15.43 -16.79
CA GLU A 460 16.15 15.59 -15.82
C GLU A 460 16.56 15.16 -14.40
N PRO A 461 16.04 15.79 -13.33
CA PRO A 461 16.19 15.29 -11.97
C PRO A 461 15.64 13.86 -11.83
N TRP A 462 16.40 13.00 -11.17
CA TRP A 462 16.00 11.62 -10.91
C TRP A 462 14.73 11.57 -10.06
N LYS A 463 13.76 10.76 -10.46
CA LYS A 463 12.49 10.63 -9.75
C LYS A 463 12.62 9.58 -8.62
N PRO A 464 12.20 9.88 -7.38
CA PRO A 464 12.16 8.90 -6.31
C PRO A 464 11.11 7.81 -6.62
N LEU A 465 11.26 6.64 -6.01
CA LEU A 465 10.26 5.58 -6.08
C LEU A 465 9.17 5.84 -5.03
N PRO A 466 7.87 5.89 -5.40
CA PRO A 466 6.79 5.90 -4.43
C PRO A 466 6.65 4.51 -3.78
N PHE A 467 6.19 4.47 -2.53
CA PHE A 467 5.65 3.23 -1.96
C PHE A 467 4.39 2.82 -2.74
N ILE A 468 4.18 1.53 -2.94
CA ILE A 468 2.92 1.01 -3.52
C ILE A 468 2.16 0.28 -2.42
N VAL A 469 0.91 0.64 -2.19
CA VAL A 469 0.01 -0.04 -1.26
C VAL A 469 -1.12 -0.68 -2.07
N ILE A 470 -1.11 -2.01 -2.15
CA ILE A 470 -2.16 -2.79 -2.80
C ILE A 470 -3.19 -3.19 -1.75
N ILE A 471 -4.44 -2.81 -1.96
CA ILE A 471 -5.55 -3.06 -1.03
C ILE A 471 -6.60 -3.91 -1.74
N ILE A 472 -6.90 -5.06 -1.16
CA ILE A 472 -7.92 -6.00 -1.64
C ILE A 472 -9.03 -6.03 -0.61
N ASP A 473 -10.22 -5.52 -0.91
CA ASP A 473 -11.30 -5.46 0.09
C ASP A 473 -11.88 -6.85 0.43
N GLU A 474 -12.02 -7.71 -0.58
CA GLU A 474 -12.54 -9.07 -0.41
C GLU A 474 -11.68 -10.09 -1.17
N LEU A 475 -10.67 -10.62 -0.48
CA LEU A 475 -9.82 -11.68 -0.98
C LEU A 475 -10.60 -12.94 -1.38
N ALA A 476 -11.73 -13.25 -0.72
CA ALA A 476 -12.47 -14.47 -0.99
C ALA A 476 -13.02 -14.56 -2.42
N ASP A 477 -13.46 -13.44 -3.00
CA ASP A 477 -13.98 -13.41 -4.37
C ASP A 477 -12.86 -13.73 -5.39
N LEU A 478 -11.66 -13.19 -5.15
CA LEU A 478 -10.47 -13.50 -5.96
C LEU A 478 -10.07 -14.97 -5.84
N MET A 479 -10.06 -15.51 -4.62
CA MET A 479 -9.73 -16.90 -4.36
C MET A 479 -10.71 -17.87 -5.05
N MET A 480 -11.99 -17.52 -5.13
CA MET A 480 -13.02 -18.30 -5.83
C MET A 480 -12.88 -18.30 -7.36
N THR A 481 -12.24 -17.30 -7.97
CA THR A 481 -12.15 -17.18 -9.45
C THR A 481 -10.75 -17.50 -10.00
N SER A 482 -9.68 -17.16 -9.28
CA SER A 482 -8.30 -17.30 -9.76
C SER A 482 -7.30 -17.62 -8.63
N GLY A 483 -7.77 -18.30 -7.58
CA GLY A 483 -7.07 -18.41 -6.30
C GLY A 483 -5.63 -18.91 -6.35
N ARG A 484 -5.27 -19.84 -7.26
CA ARG A 484 -3.87 -20.29 -7.38
C ARG A 484 -2.93 -19.13 -7.79
N GLU A 485 -3.26 -18.39 -8.84
CA GLU A 485 -2.40 -17.31 -9.36
C GLU A 485 -2.35 -16.12 -8.41
N VAL A 486 -3.48 -15.87 -7.73
CA VAL A 486 -3.61 -14.85 -6.68
C VAL A 486 -2.77 -15.23 -5.46
N GLU A 487 -2.87 -16.45 -4.95
CA GLU A 487 -2.08 -16.95 -3.81
C GLU A 487 -0.58 -17.00 -4.12
N GLU A 488 -0.19 -17.44 -5.31
CA GLU A 488 1.21 -17.49 -5.76
C GLU A 488 1.82 -16.07 -5.81
N SER A 489 1.09 -15.11 -6.39
CA SER A 489 1.52 -13.70 -6.46
C SER A 489 1.54 -13.04 -5.08
N ILE A 490 0.51 -13.23 -4.26
CA ILE A 490 0.44 -12.72 -2.87
C ILE A 490 1.60 -13.28 -2.02
N THR A 491 1.89 -14.58 -2.16
CA THR A 491 2.98 -15.25 -1.43
C THR A 491 4.34 -14.70 -1.85
N ARG A 492 4.58 -14.57 -3.16
CA ARG A 492 5.82 -14.02 -3.73
C ARG A 492 6.06 -12.58 -3.29
N LEU A 493 5.02 -11.76 -3.30
CA LEU A 493 5.06 -10.38 -2.80
C LEU A 493 5.33 -10.36 -1.29
N ALA A 494 4.54 -11.06 -0.47
CA ALA A 494 4.65 -11.00 0.98
C ALA A 494 6.02 -11.46 1.53
N GLN A 495 6.76 -12.26 0.77
CA GLN A 495 8.12 -12.70 1.11
C GLN A 495 9.21 -11.66 0.83
N MET A 496 9.04 -10.80 -0.17
CA MET A 496 10.14 -10.00 -0.76
C MET A 496 9.82 -8.51 -0.93
N ALA A 497 8.56 -8.12 -1.07
CA ALA A 497 8.12 -6.78 -1.44
C ALA A 497 8.50 -5.66 -0.42
N ARG A 498 8.70 -6.03 0.85
CA ARG A 498 9.08 -5.10 1.93
C ARG A 498 10.23 -4.15 1.59
N ALA A 499 11.31 -4.66 1.00
CA ALA A 499 12.52 -3.85 0.79
C ALA A 499 12.34 -2.81 -0.32
N VAL A 500 11.51 -3.12 -1.32
CA VAL A 500 11.23 -2.26 -2.49
C VAL A 500 10.02 -1.34 -2.28
N GLY A 501 9.49 -1.28 -1.05
CA GLY A 501 8.38 -0.39 -0.67
C GLY A 501 7.03 -0.78 -1.26
N ILE A 502 6.81 -2.07 -1.55
CA ILE A 502 5.52 -2.59 -2.01
C ILE A 502 4.86 -3.33 -0.83
N HIS A 503 3.62 -2.96 -0.52
CA HIS A 503 2.88 -3.37 0.67
C HIS A 503 1.52 -3.95 0.29
N LEU A 504 1.05 -4.93 1.06
CA LEU A 504 -0.23 -5.60 0.84
C LEU A 504 -1.14 -5.40 2.05
N VAL A 505 -2.38 -5.00 1.79
CA VAL A 505 -3.49 -5.04 2.75
C VAL A 505 -4.55 -5.98 2.17
N LEU A 506 -4.65 -7.18 2.75
CA LEU A 506 -5.66 -8.16 2.38
C LEU A 506 -6.81 -8.06 3.37
N ALA A 507 -8.01 -7.76 2.90
CA ALA A 507 -9.22 -7.79 3.70
C ALA A 507 -10.15 -8.93 3.24
N THR A 508 -10.95 -9.47 4.17
CA THR A 508 -12.01 -10.45 3.86
C THR A 508 -13.13 -10.47 4.90
N GLN A 509 -14.36 -10.69 4.46
CA GLN A 509 -15.51 -11.00 5.32
C GLN A 509 -15.72 -12.51 5.54
N ARG A 510 -14.89 -13.36 4.91
CA ARG A 510 -14.99 -14.83 4.94
C ARG A 510 -13.71 -15.49 5.52
N PRO A 511 -13.54 -15.53 6.85
CA PRO A 511 -12.36 -16.10 7.51
C PRO A 511 -12.33 -17.65 7.53
N SER A 512 -12.53 -18.29 6.37
CA SER A 512 -12.34 -19.74 6.21
C SER A 512 -10.88 -20.09 5.89
N VAL A 513 -10.52 -21.35 6.08
CA VAL A 513 -9.17 -21.87 5.80
C VAL A 513 -8.85 -21.85 4.29
N ASP A 514 -9.88 -21.91 3.44
CA ASP A 514 -9.76 -21.91 1.98
C ASP A 514 -9.47 -20.50 1.42
N VAL A 515 -9.86 -19.46 2.14
CA VAL A 515 -9.55 -18.04 1.82
C VAL A 515 -8.27 -17.61 2.52
N ILE A 516 -8.12 -17.95 3.80
CA ILE A 516 -6.95 -17.59 4.62
C ILE A 516 -6.07 -18.84 4.80
N THR A 517 -5.42 -19.23 3.70
CA THR A 517 -4.62 -20.45 3.60
C THR A 517 -3.38 -20.43 4.51
N GLY A 518 -2.79 -21.61 4.75
CA GLY A 518 -1.54 -21.73 5.50
C GLY A 518 -0.38 -20.91 4.91
N LEU A 519 -0.31 -20.77 3.58
CA LEU A 519 0.69 -19.96 2.90
C LEU A 519 0.47 -18.46 3.15
N ILE A 520 -0.78 -17.98 3.06
CA ILE A 520 -1.11 -16.59 3.37
C ILE A 520 -0.76 -16.29 4.84
N LYS A 521 -1.16 -17.13 5.79
CA LYS A 521 -0.86 -16.91 7.21
C LYS A 521 0.63 -16.92 7.55
N ALA A 522 1.43 -17.73 6.87
CA ALA A 522 2.87 -17.81 7.08
C ALA A 522 3.60 -16.52 6.67
N ASN A 523 3.10 -15.80 5.66
CA ASN A 523 3.76 -14.60 5.12
C ASN A 523 3.11 -13.28 5.60
N PHE A 524 1.95 -13.34 6.26
CA PHE A 524 1.27 -12.19 6.89
C PHE A 524 1.35 -12.26 8.43
N PRO A 525 2.44 -11.75 9.04
CA PRO A 525 2.64 -11.78 10.50
C PRO A 525 1.82 -10.71 11.23
N SER A 526 1.43 -9.63 10.55
CA SER A 526 0.63 -8.54 11.12
C SER A 526 -0.83 -8.75 10.75
N ARG A 527 -1.73 -8.81 11.74
CA ARG A 527 -3.13 -9.19 11.50
C ARG A 527 -4.11 -8.41 12.36
N ILE A 528 -5.28 -8.10 11.82
CA ILE A 528 -6.42 -7.49 12.52
C ILE A 528 -7.60 -8.45 12.39
N SER A 529 -8.16 -8.84 13.53
CA SER A 529 -9.50 -9.45 13.56
C SER A 529 -10.47 -8.47 14.21
N PHE A 530 -11.45 -8.00 13.46
CA PHE A 530 -12.71 -7.49 14.03
C PHE A 530 -13.54 -8.69 14.56
N ARG A 531 -14.75 -8.42 15.06
CA ARG A 531 -15.71 -9.44 15.48
C ARG A 531 -15.93 -10.50 14.39
N VAL A 532 -16.02 -11.75 14.82
CA VAL A 532 -16.34 -12.92 13.98
C VAL A 532 -17.41 -13.81 14.64
N SER A 533 -18.03 -14.68 13.86
CA SER A 533 -19.12 -15.55 14.31
C SER A 533 -18.70 -16.64 15.29
N SER A 534 -17.47 -17.18 15.19
CA SER A 534 -17.08 -18.38 15.93
C SER A 534 -15.62 -18.40 16.42
N LYS A 535 -15.39 -19.30 17.38
CA LYS A 535 -14.06 -19.66 17.90
C LYS A 535 -13.18 -20.34 16.84
N VAL A 536 -13.76 -20.80 15.72
CA VAL A 536 -13.00 -21.35 14.58
C VAL A 536 -12.45 -20.20 13.75
N ASP A 537 -13.30 -19.25 13.35
CA ASP A 537 -12.93 -18.05 12.58
C ASP A 537 -11.81 -17.25 13.27
N SER A 538 -11.91 -17.06 14.59
CA SER A 538 -10.87 -16.39 15.39
C SER A 538 -9.52 -17.10 15.27
N ARG A 539 -9.51 -18.45 15.34
CA ARG A 539 -8.28 -19.24 15.14
C ARG A 539 -7.81 -19.23 13.68
N THR A 540 -8.71 -19.10 12.69
CA THR A 540 -8.30 -18.89 11.31
C THR A 540 -7.45 -17.63 11.22
N ILE A 541 -7.93 -16.48 11.73
CA ILE A 541 -7.26 -15.19 11.54
C ILE A 541 -6.02 -15.03 12.46
N ILE A 542 -6.21 -15.15 13.77
CA ILE A 542 -5.23 -14.77 14.79
C ILE A 542 -4.61 -15.96 15.55
N ASP A 543 -4.81 -17.19 15.06
CA ASP A 543 -4.30 -18.45 15.63
C ASP A 543 -4.75 -18.76 17.09
N THR A 544 -5.67 -17.97 17.63
CA THR A 544 -6.25 -18.12 18.99
C THR A 544 -7.71 -17.70 19.04
N ASN A 545 -8.41 -18.09 20.10
CA ASN A 545 -9.73 -17.56 20.47
C ASN A 545 -9.62 -16.09 20.94
N GLY A 546 -10.72 -15.36 20.83
CA GLY A 546 -10.93 -14.05 21.42
C GLY A 546 -11.70 -13.09 20.54
N ALA A 547 -11.65 -13.26 19.21
CA ALA A 547 -12.33 -12.34 18.27
C ALA A 547 -13.85 -12.57 18.21
N GLU A 548 -14.32 -13.76 18.59
CA GLU A 548 -15.75 -14.04 18.79
C GLU A 548 -16.37 -13.27 19.97
N HIS A 549 -15.53 -12.80 20.91
CA HIS A 549 -15.91 -12.06 22.11
C HIS A 549 -15.77 -10.52 21.94
N LEU A 550 -15.54 -10.07 20.70
CA LEU A 550 -15.56 -8.65 20.35
C LEU A 550 -16.99 -8.14 20.15
N LEU A 551 -17.16 -6.84 20.33
CA LEU A 551 -18.45 -6.15 20.29
C LEU A 551 -18.85 -5.71 18.87
N GLY A 552 -17.90 -5.71 17.92
CA GLY A 552 -18.11 -5.17 16.58
C GLY A 552 -18.06 -3.64 16.58
N ARG A 553 -18.65 -2.98 15.56
CA ARG A 553 -18.59 -1.53 15.37
C ARG A 553 -17.16 -0.95 15.48
N GLY A 554 -16.16 -1.68 14.98
CA GLY A 554 -14.75 -1.27 15.01
C GLY A 554 -13.91 -1.87 16.15
N ASP A 555 -14.51 -2.55 17.13
CA ASP A 555 -13.76 -3.28 18.16
C ASP A 555 -12.99 -4.47 17.55
N MET A 556 -11.66 -4.49 17.75
CA MET A 556 -10.73 -5.42 17.10
C MET A 556 -9.59 -5.91 17.99
N LEU A 557 -9.07 -7.10 17.65
CA LEU A 557 -7.81 -7.63 18.15
C LEU A 557 -6.73 -7.46 17.08
N PHE A 558 -5.72 -6.66 17.39
CA PHE A 558 -4.54 -6.47 16.57
C PHE A 558 -3.41 -7.40 17.04
N LEU A 559 -2.78 -8.11 16.10
CA LEU A 559 -1.56 -8.88 16.25
C LEU A 559 -0.40 -8.13 15.57
N PRO A 560 0.50 -7.49 16.33
CA PRO A 560 1.67 -6.81 15.77
C PRO A 560 2.74 -7.79 15.24
N PRO A 561 3.59 -7.37 14.30
CA PRO A 561 4.66 -8.20 13.77
C PRO A 561 5.68 -8.59 14.85
N GLY A 562 6.19 -9.83 14.80
CA GLY A 562 7.26 -10.30 15.68
C GLY A 562 6.83 -10.59 17.13
N THR A 563 5.54 -10.58 17.43
CA THR A 563 4.99 -10.92 18.76
C THR A 563 3.78 -11.85 18.61
N SER A 564 3.55 -12.70 19.60
CA SER A 564 2.34 -13.54 19.73
C SER A 564 1.32 -12.94 20.71
N ARG A 565 1.46 -11.64 21.04
CA ARG A 565 0.55 -10.92 21.94
C ARG A 565 -0.42 -10.08 21.14
N LEU A 566 -1.70 -10.29 21.39
CA LEU A 566 -2.77 -9.44 20.89
C LEU A 566 -2.89 -8.15 21.69
N ILE A 567 -3.36 -7.11 21.04
CA ILE A 567 -3.71 -5.82 21.62
C ILE A 567 -5.16 -5.55 21.20
N ARG A 568 -6.07 -5.37 22.16
CA ARG A 568 -7.45 -4.94 21.85
C ARG A 568 -7.44 -3.43 21.60
N VAL A 569 -8.00 -3.05 20.46
CA VAL A 569 -8.09 -1.66 19.99
C VAL A 569 -9.52 -1.40 19.55
N HIS A 570 -10.09 -0.29 20.01
CA HIS A 570 -11.37 0.21 19.56
C HIS A 570 -11.12 1.08 18.33
N GLY A 571 -11.54 0.60 17.16
CA GLY A 571 -11.21 1.17 15.86
C GLY A 571 -11.65 2.62 15.69
N ALA A 572 -10.83 3.40 15.00
CA ALA A 572 -11.17 4.75 14.57
C ALA A 572 -12.35 4.73 13.59
N TYR A 573 -13.38 5.51 13.87
CA TYR A 573 -14.54 5.75 13.03
C TYR A 573 -14.32 6.96 12.11
N ILE A 574 -14.82 6.84 10.88
CA ILE A 574 -14.92 7.90 9.88
C ILE A 574 -16.20 7.65 9.06
N ASP A 575 -16.92 8.71 8.71
CA ASP A 575 -18.12 8.66 7.87
C ASP A 575 -17.83 8.95 6.37
N GLU A 576 -18.80 8.65 5.50
CA GLU A 576 -18.68 8.83 4.05
C GLU A 576 -18.59 10.31 3.62
N MET A 577 -19.12 11.24 4.43
CA MET A 577 -19.06 12.68 4.16
C MET A 577 -17.67 13.24 4.49
N GLU A 578 -17.03 12.77 5.57
CA GLU A 578 -15.62 13.03 5.87
C GLU A 578 -14.73 12.57 4.71
N ILE A 579 -14.91 11.32 4.24
CA ILE A 579 -14.18 10.78 3.08
C ILE A 579 -14.44 11.63 1.84
N GLY A 580 -15.70 11.97 1.55
CA GLY A 580 -16.09 12.80 0.40
C GLY A 580 -15.46 14.20 0.40
N ARG A 581 -15.36 14.87 1.56
CA ARG A 581 -14.66 16.15 1.73
C ARG A 581 -13.17 16.01 1.39
N ILE A 582 -12.52 14.99 1.96
CA ILE A 582 -11.09 14.69 1.75
C ILE A 582 -10.80 14.38 0.28
N VAL A 583 -11.55 13.46 -0.33
CA VAL A 583 -11.39 13.06 -1.73
C VAL A 583 -11.61 14.24 -2.68
N SER A 584 -12.62 15.10 -2.42
CA SER A 584 -12.88 16.27 -3.27
C SER A 584 -11.73 17.27 -3.29
N HIS A 585 -11.15 17.58 -2.12
CA HIS A 585 -9.96 18.44 -1.99
C HIS A 585 -8.72 17.83 -2.66
N ILE A 586 -8.57 16.52 -2.59
CA ILE A 586 -7.45 15.80 -3.20
C ILE A 586 -7.59 15.76 -4.73
N LYS A 587 -8.80 15.51 -5.27
CA LYS A 587 -9.10 15.58 -6.72
C LYS A 587 -8.91 16.97 -7.31
N PHE A 588 -9.28 18.03 -6.58
CA PHE A 588 -9.13 19.41 -7.04
C PHE A 588 -7.68 19.80 -7.32
N GLN A 589 -6.70 19.13 -6.68
CA GLN A 589 -5.27 19.40 -6.88
C GLN A 589 -4.70 18.73 -8.14
N GLY A 590 -5.34 17.70 -8.67
CA GLY A 590 -4.97 17.11 -9.96
C GLY A 590 -5.50 15.69 -10.18
N LEU A 591 -5.46 15.28 -11.45
CA LEU A 591 -5.93 13.99 -11.94
C LEU A 591 -4.90 12.87 -11.73
N PRO A 592 -5.33 11.59 -11.65
CA PRO A 592 -4.43 10.45 -11.66
C PRO A 592 -3.67 10.33 -12.98
N ALA A 593 -2.37 10.08 -12.87
CA ALA A 593 -1.60 9.44 -13.92
C ALA A 593 -1.72 7.92 -13.72
N TYR A 594 -2.63 7.30 -14.48
CA TYR A 594 -2.80 5.85 -14.52
C TYR A 594 -1.69 5.20 -15.37
N ASP A 595 -1.25 4.01 -14.96
CA ASP A 595 -0.30 3.15 -15.67
C ASP A 595 -1.07 1.93 -16.22
N GLU A 596 -1.35 1.96 -17.52
CA GLU A 596 -2.13 0.94 -18.23
C GLU A 596 -1.48 -0.46 -18.15
N THR A 597 -0.15 -0.53 -17.96
CA THR A 597 0.58 -1.80 -17.88
C THR A 597 0.19 -2.64 -16.65
N ILE A 598 -0.44 -2.03 -15.63
CA ILE A 598 -0.90 -2.74 -14.43
C ILE A 598 -2.02 -3.75 -14.75
N THR A 599 -2.86 -3.46 -15.73
CA THR A 599 -4.04 -4.28 -16.08
C THR A 599 -3.89 -5.06 -17.38
N GLN A 600 -2.86 -4.76 -18.18
CA GLN A 600 -2.60 -5.42 -19.46
C GLN A 600 -2.31 -6.92 -19.31
N SER A 601 -2.69 -7.72 -20.32
CA SER A 601 -2.28 -9.11 -20.42
C SER A 601 -0.80 -9.24 -20.79
N GLU A 602 -0.22 -10.43 -20.60
CA GLU A 602 1.13 -10.72 -21.10
C GLU A 602 1.17 -10.71 -22.64
N GLU A 603 0.04 -10.92 -23.32
CA GLU A 603 -0.09 -10.86 -24.78
C GLU A 603 -0.28 -9.41 -25.26
N GLU A 604 -1.12 -8.60 -24.60
CA GLU A 604 -1.24 -7.14 -24.79
C GLU A 604 0.14 -6.45 -24.61
N ALA A 605 0.84 -6.75 -23.52
CA ALA A 605 2.16 -6.17 -23.19
C ALA A 605 3.30 -6.64 -24.12
N LEU A 606 3.11 -7.74 -24.85
CA LEU A 606 3.99 -8.20 -25.93
C LEU A 606 3.55 -7.69 -27.32
N GLY A 607 2.44 -6.96 -27.41
CA GLY A 607 1.88 -6.44 -28.66
C GLY A 607 1.13 -7.49 -29.51
N LEU A 608 0.72 -8.61 -28.92
CA LEU A 608 0.13 -9.77 -29.60
C LEU A 608 -1.41 -9.69 -29.72
N GLU A 609 -2.10 -8.93 -28.86
CA GLU A 609 -3.56 -8.72 -28.96
C GLU A 609 -3.96 -7.62 -29.97
N ASN A 610 -3.02 -6.80 -30.45
CA ASN A 610 -3.26 -5.74 -31.45
C ASN A 610 -3.30 -6.31 -32.90
N SER A 611 -4.16 -7.31 -33.15
CA SER A 611 -4.30 -7.97 -34.46
C SER A 611 -5.75 -8.23 -34.89
N ASP A 612 -6.74 -7.64 -34.20
CA ASP A 612 -8.16 -7.75 -34.55
C ASP A 612 -8.66 -6.52 -35.38
N GLY A 613 -7.79 -5.90 -36.20
CA GLY A 613 -8.16 -4.73 -37.01
C GLY A 613 -7.19 -4.31 -38.12
N GLU A 614 -5.88 -4.27 -37.86
CA GLU A 614 -4.86 -4.03 -38.89
C GLU A 614 -3.97 -5.27 -39.04
N HIS A 615 -3.82 -5.75 -40.27
CA HIS A 615 -2.88 -6.83 -40.58
C HIS A 615 -1.45 -6.30 -40.53
N ASP A 616 -0.47 -7.16 -40.24
CA ASP A 616 0.95 -6.82 -40.37
C ASP A 616 1.24 -6.25 -41.77
N GLU A 617 2.03 -5.18 -41.88
CA GLU A 617 2.40 -4.53 -43.16
C GLU A 617 2.87 -5.51 -44.25
N LEU A 618 3.43 -6.65 -43.84
CA LEU A 618 3.98 -7.69 -44.70
C LEU A 618 3.05 -8.90 -44.86
N PHE A 619 1.81 -8.84 -44.37
CA PHE A 619 0.83 -9.94 -44.41
C PHE A 619 0.41 -10.30 -45.84
N GLU A 620 0.12 -9.30 -46.68
CA GLU A 620 -0.25 -9.54 -48.09
C GLU A 620 0.91 -10.17 -48.87
N GLU A 621 2.13 -9.65 -48.68
CA GLU A 621 3.34 -10.20 -49.31
C GLU A 621 3.62 -11.63 -48.79
N ALA A 622 3.45 -11.85 -47.48
CA ALA A 622 3.55 -13.18 -46.87
C ALA A 622 2.51 -14.16 -47.44
N LEU A 623 1.27 -13.72 -47.68
CA LEU A 623 0.22 -14.57 -48.23
C LEU A 623 0.52 -14.92 -49.69
N ARG A 624 0.89 -13.92 -50.51
CA ARG A 624 1.38 -14.12 -51.89
C ARG A 624 2.55 -15.10 -51.94
N ILE A 625 3.54 -14.98 -51.05
CA ILE A 625 4.68 -15.92 -50.95
C ILE A 625 4.22 -17.34 -50.56
N CYS A 626 3.28 -17.47 -49.62
CA CYS A 626 2.76 -18.79 -49.22
C CYS A 626 1.97 -19.45 -50.36
N VAL A 627 1.17 -18.68 -51.11
CA VAL A 627 0.42 -19.11 -52.29
C VAL A 627 1.36 -19.50 -53.45
N GLU A 628 2.40 -18.70 -53.76
CA GLU A 628 3.46 -19.02 -54.74
C GLU A 628 4.11 -20.39 -54.42
N MET A 629 4.48 -20.59 -53.15
CA MET A 629 5.15 -21.80 -52.66
C MET A 629 4.20 -22.97 -52.42
N LYS A 630 2.88 -22.73 -52.44
CA LYS A 630 1.78 -23.64 -52.03
C LYS A 630 1.96 -24.23 -50.61
N ARG A 631 2.82 -23.61 -49.79
CA ARG A 631 3.32 -24.10 -48.50
C ARG A 631 3.75 -22.93 -47.62
N ALA A 632 3.15 -22.84 -46.44
CA ALA A 632 3.45 -21.80 -45.47
C ALA A 632 4.41 -22.30 -44.39
N SER A 633 5.50 -21.60 -44.11
CA SER A 633 6.39 -21.93 -42.97
C SER A 633 7.25 -20.73 -42.53
N THR A 634 7.53 -20.67 -41.23
CA THR A 634 8.33 -19.60 -40.60
C THR A 634 9.66 -19.40 -41.33
N SER A 635 10.39 -20.48 -41.60
CA SER A 635 11.69 -20.45 -42.28
C SER A 635 11.63 -19.96 -43.74
N VAL A 636 10.47 -19.92 -44.40
CA VAL A 636 10.30 -19.32 -45.73
C VAL A 636 10.06 -17.82 -45.60
N LEU A 637 9.12 -17.40 -44.76
CA LEU A 637 8.82 -15.98 -44.52
C LEU A 637 10.04 -15.21 -43.97
N GLN A 638 10.76 -15.78 -42.99
CA GLN A 638 12.00 -15.18 -42.47
C GLN A 638 13.07 -14.94 -43.54
N ARG A 639 13.12 -15.77 -44.60
CA ARG A 639 14.13 -15.66 -45.68
C ARG A 639 13.69 -14.75 -46.82
N ARG A 640 12.41 -14.75 -47.20
CA ARG A 640 11.87 -13.87 -48.25
C ARG A 640 11.70 -12.43 -47.72
N LEU A 641 10.98 -12.27 -46.60
CA LEU A 641 10.63 -10.97 -46.00
C LEU A 641 11.71 -10.40 -45.05
N ARG A 642 12.79 -11.17 -44.78
CA ARG A 642 13.90 -10.81 -43.87
C ARG A 642 13.50 -10.52 -42.42
N ILE A 643 12.31 -10.94 -42.01
CA ILE A 643 11.76 -10.74 -40.66
C ILE A 643 12.29 -11.73 -39.61
N GLY A 644 12.20 -11.33 -38.33
CA GLY A 644 12.52 -12.19 -37.18
C GLY A 644 11.52 -13.34 -36.98
N TYR A 645 11.92 -14.37 -36.23
CA TYR A 645 11.12 -15.58 -36.01
C TYR A 645 9.73 -15.28 -35.41
N GLY A 646 9.63 -14.37 -34.43
CA GLY A 646 8.36 -14.00 -33.79
C GLY A 646 7.35 -13.41 -34.79
N ARG A 647 7.74 -12.39 -35.56
CA ARG A 647 6.90 -11.77 -36.60
C ARG A 647 6.50 -12.81 -37.67
N ALA A 648 7.43 -13.68 -38.08
CA ALA A 648 7.15 -14.78 -39.02
C ALA A 648 6.21 -15.87 -38.48
N ALA A 649 6.15 -16.07 -37.16
CA ALA A 649 5.20 -16.99 -36.53
C ALA A 649 3.82 -16.32 -36.41
N ALA A 650 3.76 -15.10 -35.85
CA ALA A 650 2.53 -14.33 -35.69
C ALA A 650 1.73 -14.20 -37.00
N ILE A 651 2.40 -13.81 -38.11
CA ILE A 651 1.76 -13.74 -39.44
C ILE A 651 1.11 -15.07 -39.86
N LEU A 652 1.76 -16.21 -39.58
CA LEU A 652 1.22 -17.53 -39.91
C LEU A 652 0.08 -17.95 -38.99
N ASP A 653 0.14 -17.57 -37.72
CA ASP A 653 -0.89 -17.91 -36.74
C ASP A 653 -2.17 -17.07 -36.95
N ILE A 654 -2.03 -15.85 -37.50
CA ILE A 654 -3.15 -15.05 -38.04
C ILE A 654 -3.74 -15.73 -39.30
N MET A 655 -2.90 -16.14 -40.26
CA MET A 655 -3.35 -16.89 -41.45
C MET A 655 -4.06 -18.22 -41.12
N GLU A 656 -3.68 -18.87 -40.02
CA GLU A 656 -4.35 -20.07 -39.51
C GLU A 656 -5.69 -19.72 -38.85
N ARG A 657 -5.75 -18.65 -38.04
CA ARG A 657 -6.99 -18.10 -37.44
C ARG A 657 -8.03 -17.73 -38.51
N GLU A 658 -7.59 -17.18 -39.64
CA GLU A 658 -8.44 -16.82 -40.77
C GLU A 658 -8.80 -18.01 -41.70
N GLY A 659 -8.21 -19.19 -41.50
CA GLY A 659 -8.44 -20.34 -42.37
C GLY A 659 -7.86 -20.18 -43.78
N LEU A 660 -6.78 -19.40 -43.92
CA LEU A 660 -5.99 -19.27 -45.15
C LEU A 660 -4.94 -20.38 -45.26
N ILE A 661 -4.46 -20.89 -44.12
CA ILE A 661 -3.55 -22.05 -44.03
C ILE A 661 -4.08 -23.08 -43.02
N GLY A 662 -3.70 -24.35 -43.22
CA GLY A 662 -4.06 -25.45 -42.32
C GLY A 662 -3.16 -25.53 -41.08
N GLN A 663 -3.59 -26.33 -40.10
CA GLN A 663 -2.97 -26.43 -38.77
C GLN A 663 -1.50 -26.87 -38.75
N ALA A 664 -0.79 -26.49 -37.70
CA ALA A 664 0.62 -26.77 -37.47
C ALA A 664 0.96 -28.26 -37.21
N ASP A 665 1.33 -29.02 -38.25
CA ASP A 665 1.94 -30.36 -38.14
C ASP A 665 3.45 -30.29 -37.77
N GLY A 666 3.72 -29.84 -36.54
CA GLY A 666 5.06 -29.79 -35.97
C GLY A 666 6.05 -28.92 -36.77
N SER A 667 7.10 -29.53 -37.31
CA SER A 667 8.14 -28.85 -38.10
C SER A 667 7.89 -28.84 -39.62
N ARG A 668 6.75 -29.35 -40.08
CA ARG A 668 6.41 -29.39 -41.51
C ARG A 668 5.78 -28.06 -41.96
N PRO A 669 5.94 -27.67 -43.24
CA PRO A 669 5.20 -26.53 -43.79
C PRO A 669 3.69 -26.78 -43.76
N ARG A 670 2.93 -25.81 -43.24
CA ARG A 670 1.47 -25.80 -43.21
C ARG A 670 0.92 -25.76 -44.65
N PRO A 671 -0.13 -26.53 -44.99
CA PRO A 671 -0.74 -26.49 -46.32
C PRO A 671 -1.53 -25.19 -46.50
N VAL A 672 -1.52 -24.64 -47.71
CA VAL A 672 -2.30 -23.43 -48.05
C VAL A 672 -3.69 -23.84 -48.55
N LEU A 673 -4.73 -23.20 -48.01
CA LEU A 673 -6.14 -23.54 -48.25
C LEU A 673 -6.74 -22.71 -49.40
N GLY A 674 -7.86 -23.16 -49.97
CA GLY A 674 -8.50 -22.54 -51.14
C GLY A 674 -8.76 -21.04 -50.97
N ARG A 675 -9.24 -20.63 -49.79
CA ARG A 675 -9.50 -19.23 -49.41
C ARG A 675 -8.32 -18.29 -49.63
N ALA A 676 -7.08 -18.76 -49.46
CA ALA A 676 -5.88 -17.95 -49.69
C ALA A 676 -5.65 -17.63 -51.18
N TYR A 677 -5.98 -18.55 -52.07
CA TYR A 677 -5.90 -18.33 -53.52
C TYR A 677 -7.01 -17.37 -53.99
N GLU A 678 -8.21 -17.50 -53.42
CA GLU A 678 -9.35 -16.61 -53.67
C GLU A 678 -9.05 -15.17 -53.21
N MET A 679 -8.48 -15.01 -52.02
CA MET A 679 -8.13 -13.71 -51.44
C MET A 679 -7.00 -12.99 -52.21
N VAL A 680 -5.95 -13.72 -52.61
CA VAL A 680 -4.89 -13.15 -53.46
C VAL A 680 -5.41 -12.78 -54.85
N ALA A 681 -6.30 -13.59 -55.45
CA ALA A 681 -6.91 -13.26 -56.74
C ALA A 681 -7.76 -11.98 -56.67
N GLN A 682 -8.51 -11.76 -55.58
CA GLN A 682 -9.28 -10.53 -55.37
C GLN A 682 -8.38 -9.28 -55.28
N TRP A 683 -7.22 -9.38 -54.63
CA TRP A 683 -6.24 -8.29 -54.61
C TRP A 683 -5.59 -8.04 -55.97
N ASP A 684 -5.30 -9.10 -56.73
CA ASP A 684 -4.72 -8.99 -58.08
C ASP A 684 -5.75 -8.44 -59.10
N GLU A 685 -7.05 -8.66 -58.89
CA GLU A 685 -8.14 -8.02 -59.65
C GLU A 685 -8.32 -6.54 -59.27
N MET A 686 -8.43 -6.21 -57.98
CA MET A 686 -8.59 -4.82 -57.51
C MET A 686 -7.38 -3.93 -57.87
N GLY A 687 -6.16 -4.47 -57.83
CA GLY A 687 -4.94 -3.78 -58.25
C GLY A 687 -4.78 -3.59 -59.77
N SER A 688 -5.86 -3.71 -60.56
CA SER A 688 -5.87 -3.53 -62.01
C SER A 688 -6.85 -2.46 -62.54
N GLU A 689 -7.57 -1.76 -61.65
CA GLU A 689 -8.45 -0.62 -62.00
C GLU A 689 -7.90 0.76 -61.60
N ASP A 690 -6.70 0.83 -60.98
CA ASP A 690 -5.90 2.04 -60.70
C ASP A 690 -4.73 2.24 -61.69
#